data_AF-A0A961FAB1-F1
#
_entry.id   AF-A0A961FAB1-F1
#
_cell.length_a   1.000
_cell.length_b   1.000
_cell.length_c   1.000
_cell.angle_alpha   90.00
_cell.angle_beta   90.00
_cell.angle_gamma   90.00
#
_symmetry.space_group_name_H-M   'P 1'
#
loop_
_entity.id
_entity.type
_entity.pdbx_description
1 polymer ?
#
loop_
_entity_poly.entity_id
_entity_poly.type
_entity_poly.pdbx_seq_one_letter_code
_entity_poly.pdbx_strand_id
1 'polypeptide(L)'
;MTVRERQWQILLIACLVAVTLLFGAFFLRELFPEYKVYQTAYQEIERFRSELTGQPLAPFKEEIKQIVLTQSDGGPETIDRCTSCHVALKLSHFSPTRLARDINGDLRLDDQGLPLQEENPDYIFRSIEGYAAAHPEDSKAQRLLTVTVDGREVSLKKVLGAHPLIGMEERPFEQHPMEEFGCTVCHSGNGRAITTERAHGPLYDGSYHTSDHGTKPAFLESDPRNDPPFAKLFNDKPGHKLLFQTTPILVGSLIEARCVQCHRPTSDTVNTANRELDELRRDVLQRIQTLNREYLRAVEEIATTLQLREQLKMSGFDATLEALKRRQMDLKLTDADRERASSQRLTLRAIADNAQGAIDELDVRLISQLGSAELLQLFEKERAAAPNRDLQTALESLAQKVAPDSSPILMRRKRLDEAVKQLNLEEIGEVSLLEKLRATSAMRTPISEIDLLTHHYRRGESLFLSQACYACHRVAGFARGGIGPELTEEGLVYPWFVKESMVWPQADLPTSTMPNYRLDHEELSDLMTYLLGQRGRKIRSSEIDRSIALKEWEEGAKLSFERPLLPSEQRNLEGALTIFATQGCAACHRLVGYTTQVALAGEEQPGSEAEKKSLKWFHETFPELVGGRDLPGSLIVKAIDENTATIDQRFVDSKTPGVLEALEREQPGLVSSFYSGFKYAFRAKNSAFAEQLAQATSEPERLAVEREREMWNRRVNAVLKIYVREYGLGRLVGPRPNWSGVYRDDAWLYHHFLNPGALVAKSIMPVLPFDKTKFHTLTWMLDVIGRRNTENLRKRWESEGFSPSAAYDLHCAQCHGYGMRLSMAPVAEWIYPVPKNLLSPDYLLQLGR
;
A
#
# COMPACT_ATOMS: atom_id res chain seq x y z
N MET A 1 9.31 -55.51 58.21
CA MET A 1 9.61 -54.33 57.36
C MET A 1 10.71 -53.51 57.99
N THR A 2 11.75 -53.18 57.24
CA THR A 2 12.79 -52.24 57.71
C THR A 2 12.21 -50.82 57.82
N VAL A 3 12.78 -49.96 58.67
CA VAL A 3 12.36 -48.55 58.79
C VAL A 3 12.34 -47.86 57.42
N ARG A 4 13.29 -48.23 56.55
CA ARG A 4 13.41 -47.77 55.17
C ARG A 4 12.24 -48.22 54.28
N GLU A 5 11.77 -49.46 54.39
CA GLU A 5 10.57 -49.93 53.66
C GLU A 5 9.30 -49.21 54.08
N ARG A 6 9.15 -48.90 55.38
CA ARG A 6 7.98 -48.16 55.89
C ARG A 6 7.99 -46.71 55.40
N GLN A 7 9.16 -46.08 55.31
CA GLN A 7 9.31 -44.75 54.72
C GLN A 7 8.95 -44.73 53.23
N TRP A 8 9.36 -45.74 52.45
CA TRP A 8 8.97 -45.85 51.04
C TRP A 8 7.47 -46.07 50.85
N GLN A 9 6.83 -46.90 51.68
CA GLN A 9 5.37 -47.09 51.63
C GLN A 9 4.61 -45.80 51.94
N ILE A 10 5.02 -45.05 52.98
CA ILE A 10 4.40 -43.77 53.33
C ILE A 10 4.55 -42.77 52.18
N LEU A 11 5.74 -42.71 51.56
CA LEU A 11 6.01 -41.81 50.44
C LEU A 11 5.18 -42.19 49.20
N LEU A 12 5.03 -43.49 48.90
CA LEU A 12 4.17 -43.96 47.81
C LEU A 12 2.69 -43.66 48.07
N ILE A 13 2.20 -43.83 49.30
CA ILE A 13 0.82 -43.47 49.67
C ILE A 13 0.61 -41.97 49.56
N ALA A 14 1.56 -41.15 50.03
CA ALA A 14 1.49 -39.70 49.90
C ALA A 14 1.50 -39.25 48.44
N CYS A 15 2.35 -39.85 47.59
CA CYS A 15 2.34 -39.61 46.14
C CYS A 15 1.00 -40.03 45.51
N LEU A 16 0.44 -41.19 45.90
CA LEU A 16 -0.86 -41.64 45.39
C LEU A 16 -1.98 -40.67 45.77
N VAL A 17 -2.03 -40.23 47.03
CA VAL A 17 -3.00 -39.23 47.49
C VAL A 17 -2.83 -37.90 46.74
N ALA A 18 -1.59 -37.44 46.55
CA ALA A 18 -1.30 -36.23 45.78
C ALA A 18 -1.79 -36.38 44.33
N VAL A 19 -1.51 -37.51 43.68
CA VAL A 19 -1.98 -37.82 42.33
C VAL A 19 -3.52 -37.86 42.30
N THR A 20 -4.18 -38.54 43.23
CA THR A 20 -5.65 -38.59 43.31
C THR A 20 -6.26 -37.20 43.52
N LEU A 21 -5.68 -36.36 44.37
CA LEU A 21 -6.13 -34.98 44.56
C LEU A 21 -5.96 -34.15 43.29
N LEU A 22 -4.83 -34.31 42.58
CA LEU A 22 -4.60 -33.64 41.30
C LEU A 22 -5.59 -34.10 40.22
N PHE A 23 -5.84 -35.40 40.12
CA PHE A 23 -6.86 -35.94 39.21
C PHE A 23 -8.27 -35.48 39.60
N GLY A 24 -8.59 -35.42 40.89
CA GLY A 24 -9.86 -34.91 41.38
C GLY A 24 -10.06 -33.44 41.03
N ALA A 25 -9.03 -32.60 41.22
CA ALA A 25 -9.05 -31.20 40.82
C ALA A 25 -9.20 -31.04 39.29
N PHE A 26 -8.49 -31.85 38.51
CA PHE A 26 -8.65 -31.89 37.05
C PHE A 26 -10.07 -32.27 36.63
N PHE A 27 -10.64 -33.31 37.24
CA PHE A 27 -12.00 -33.78 36.92
C PHE A 27 -13.07 -32.75 37.28
N LEU A 28 -12.92 -32.06 38.43
CA LEU A 28 -13.80 -30.96 38.81
C LEU A 28 -13.76 -29.82 37.78
N ARG A 29 -12.57 -29.47 37.29
CA ARG A 29 -12.40 -28.43 36.27
C ARG A 29 -13.08 -28.81 34.94
N GLU A 30 -13.06 -30.09 34.55
CA GLU A 30 -13.71 -30.54 33.32
C GLU A 30 -15.22 -30.79 33.42
N LEU A 31 -15.74 -31.02 34.63
CA LEU A 31 -17.19 -31.09 34.85
C LEU A 31 -17.86 -29.71 34.76
N PHE A 32 -17.13 -28.66 35.17
CA PHE A 32 -17.59 -27.26 35.19
C PHE A 32 -16.71 -26.37 34.30
N PRO A 33 -16.70 -26.60 32.98
CA PRO A 33 -15.89 -25.82 32.07
C PRO A 33 -16.42 -24.39 31.94
N GLU A 34 -15.50 -23.45 31.79
CA GLU A 34 -15.76 -22.01 31.77
C GLU A 34 -16.85 -21.59 30.77
N TYR A 35 -16.88 -22.16 29.56
CA TYR A 35 -17.86 -21.77 28.54
C TYR A 35 -19.31 -21.90 29.02
N LYS A 36 -19.62 -22.88 29.90
CA LYS A 36 -20.98 -23.08 30.41
C LYS A 36 -21.47 -21.89 31.22
N VAL A 37 -20.57 -21.21 31.92
CA VAL A 37 -20.87 -20.02 32.71
C VAL A 37 -21.53 -18.95 31.84
N TYR A 38 -20.99 -18.71 30.64
CA TYR A 38 -21.55 -17.75 29.68
C TYR A 38 -22.86 -18.24 29.06
N GLN A 39 -23.00 -19.53 28.79
CA GLN A 39 -24.24 -20.11 28.25
C GLN A 39 -25.40 -20.04 29.25
N THR A 40 -25.13 -20.33 30.53
CA THR A 40 -26.10 -20.18 31.62
C THR A 40 -26.52 -18.71 31.76
N ALA A 41 -25.56 -17.78 31.78
CA ALA A 41 -25.84 -16.35 31.87
C ALA A 41 -26.69 -15.85 30.70
N TYR A 42 -26.40 -16.30 29.48
CA TYR A 42 -27.22 -16.01 28.30
C TYR A 42 -28.67 -16.49 28.47
N GLN A 43 -28.88 -17.73 28.95
CA GLN A 43 -30.24 -18.22 29.19
C GLN A 43 -30.99 -17.42 30.24
N GLU A 44 -30.31 -16.96 31.30
CA GLU A 44 -30.91 -16.11 32.32
C GLU A 44 -31.33 -14.75 31.76
N ILE A 45 -30.49 -14.14 30.90
CA ILE A 45 -30.82 -12.91 30.18
C ILE A 45 -32.01 -13.14 29.23
N GLU A 46 -32.05 -14.25 28.50
CA GLU A 46 -33.19 -14.57 27.63
C GLU A 46 -34.48 -14.82 28.40
N ARG A 47 -34.42 -15.43 29.59
CA ARG A 47 -35.58 -15.56 30.48
C ARG A 47 -36.07 -14.19 30.93
N PHE A 48 -35.15 -13.31 31.32
CA PHE A 48 -35.50 -11.93 31.66
C PHE A 48 -36.14 -11.19 30.47
N ARG A 49 -35.57 -11.30 29.26
CA ARG A 49 -36.16 -10.74 28.03
C ARG A 49 -37.54 -11.31 27.75
N SER A 50 -37.73 -12.61 27.90
CA SER A 50 -39.01 -13.30 27.71
C SER A 50 -40.06 -12.83 28.71
N GLU A 51 -39.70 -12.68 29.99
CA GLU A 51 -40.54 -12.11 31.04
C GLU A 51 -40.91 -10.64 30.74
N LEU A 52 -39.97 -9.85 30.21
CA LEU A 52 -40.17 -8.42 29.90
C LEU A 52 -41.02 -8.19 28.64
N THR A 53 -40.79 -8.98 27.58
CA THR A 53 -41.38 -8.75 26.24
C THR A 53 -42.57 -9.66 25.94
N GLY A 54 -42.78 -10.72 26.71
CA GLY A 54 -43.78 -11.76 26.45
C GLY A 54 -43.44 -12.70 25.27
N GLN A 55 -42.27 -12.55 24.64
CA GLN A 55 -41.83 -13.41 23.55
C GLN A 55 -41.31 -14.76 24.06
N PRO A 56 -41.56 -15.87 23.35
CA PRO A 56 -41.12 -17.19 23.79
C PRO A 56 -39.59 -17.33 23.78
N LEU A 57 -39.07 -18.14 24.71
CA LEU A 57 -37.66 -18.51 24.75
C LEU A 57 -37.25 -19.29 23.50
N ALA A 58 -36.17 -18.86 22.84
CA ALA A 58 -35.57 -19.64 21.78
C ALA A 58 -34.98 -20.95 22.34
N PRO A 59 -35.18 -22.10 21.67
CA PRO A 59 -34.56 -23.35 22.10
C PRO A 59 -33.04 -23.23 22.04
N PHE A 60 -32.38 -23.39 23.18
CA PHE A 60 -30.93 -23.33 23.29
C PHE A 60 -30.41 -24.61 23.94
N LYS A 61 -29.39 -25.22 23.34
CA LYS A 61 -28.74 -26.43 23.84
C LYS A 61 -27.35 -26.09 24.37
N GLU A 62 -27.13 -26.36 25.65
CA GLU A 62 -25.84 -26.20 26.32
C GLU A 62 -24.84 -27.26 25.86
N GLU A 63 -23.89 -26.86 25.04
CA GLU A 63 -22.82 -27.71 24.53
C GLU A 63 -21.68 -26.86 23.95
N ILE A 64 -20.54 -27.51 23.70
CA ILE A 64 -19.45 -26.90 22.93
C ILE A 64 -19.94 -26.73 21.49
N LYS A 65 -19.96 -25.49 21.03
CA LYS A 65 -20.19 -25.15 19.62
C LYS A 65 -18.83 -25.19 18.92
N GLN A 66 -18.69 -26.04 17.92
CA GLN A 66 -17.41 -26.25 17.22
C GLN A 66 -17.61 -26.20 15.71
N ILE A 67 -16.78 -25.41 15.06
CA ILE A 67 -16.67 -25.31 13.61
C ILE A 67 -15.27 -25.81 13.22
N VAL A 68 -15.20 -26.61 12.18
CA VAL A 68 -13.96 -27.18 11.66
C VAL A 68 -13.74 -26.65 10.26
N LEU A 69 -12.71 -25.83 10.10
CA LEU A 69 -12.34 -25.20 8.83
C LEU A 69 -11.18 -25.98 8.23
N THR A 70 -11.43 -26.63 7.09
CA THR A 70 -10.42 -27.36 6.34
C THR A 70 -9.58 -26.39 5.53
N GLN A 71 -8.26 -26.60 5.50
CA GLN A 71 -7.35 -25.79 4.70
C GLN A 71 -7.23 -26.38 3.30
N SER A 72 -7.20 -25.52 2.28
CA SER A 72 -7.14 -25.92 0.87
C SER A 72 -5.83 -26.61 0.46
N ASP A 73 -4.77 -26.44 1.25
CA ASP A 73 -3.44 -27.05 1.04
C ASP A 73 -3.27 -28.38 1.80
N GLY A 74 -4.32 -28.87 2.48
CA GLY A 74 -4.24 -30.07 3.31
C GLY A 74 -3.51 -29.86 4.64
N GLY A 75 -3.25 -28.62 5.03
CA GLY A 75 -2.73 -28.26 6.36
C GLY A 75 -3.70 -28.63 7.50
N PRO A 76 -3.24 -28.56 8.76
CA PRO A 76 -4.06 -28.91 9.91
C PRO A 76 -5.31 -28.04 9.99
N GLU A 77 -6.45 -28.69 10.27
CA GLU A 77 -7.75 -28.01 10.36
C GLU A 77 -7.72 -26.90 11.41
N THR A 78 -8.28 -25.76 11.05
CA THR A 78 -8.50 -24.65 11.99
C THR A 78 -9.83 -24.90 12.68
N ILE A 79 -9.79 -25.06 14.00
CA ILE A 79 -11.00 -25.27 14.80
C ILE A 79 -11.40 -23.95 15.44
N ASP A 80 -12.68 -23.61 15.34
CA ASP A 80 -13.29 -22.47 16.01
C ASP A 80 -14.32 -22.93 17.03
N ARG A 81 -14.19 -22.47 18.28
CA ARG A 81 -15.13 -22.70 19.37
C ARG A 81 -15.57 -21.40 20.03
N CYS A 82 -15.32 -20.25 19.41
CA CYS A 82 -15.62 -18.93 19.99
C CYS A 82 -17.12 -18.77 20.28
N THR A 83 -17.97 -19.35 19.44
CA THR A 83 -19.44 -19.40 19.61
C THR A 83 -19.89 -20.27 20.79
N SER A 84 -18.98 -20.97 21.48
CA SER A 84 -19.29 -21.65 22.76
C SER A 84 -19.48 -20.65 23.90
N CYS A 85 -18.76 -19.53 23.90
CA CYS A 85 -18.88 -18.46 24.89
C CYS A 85 -19.68 -17.27 24.33
N HIS A 86 -19.44 -16.89 23.07
CA HIS A 86 -20.09 -15.78 22.39
C HIS A 86 -21.40 -16.20 21.70
N VAL A 87 -22.35 -16.70 22.50
CA VAL A 87 -23.57 -17.35 22.00
C VAL A 87 -24.62 -16.39 21.44
N ALA A 88 -24.53 -15.11 21.78
CA ALA A 88 -25.55 -14.10 21.45
C ALA A 88 -25.17 -13.20 20.25
N LEU A 89 -24.03 -13.46 19.58
CA LEU A 89 -23.49 -12.60 18.52
C LEU A 89 -24.46 -12.33 17.35
N LYS A 90 -25.43 -13.19 17.15
CA LYS A 90 -26.40 -13.11 16.05
C LYS A 90 -27.74 -12.52 16.44
N LEU A 91 -27.93 -12.20 17.70
CA LEU A 91 -29.22 -11.75 18.18
C LEU A 91 -29.23 -10.22 18.16
N SER A 92 -30.11 -9.64 17.35
CA SER A 92 -30.15 -8.19 17.14
C SER A 92 -30.35 -7.42 18.45
N HIS A 93 -31.15 -7.95 19.39
CA HIS A 93 -31.36 -7.35 20.72
C HIS A 93 -30.13 -7.38 21.64
N PHE A 94 -29.04 -8.06 21.27
CA PHE A 94 -27.73 -7.96 21.93
C PHE A 94 -26.80 -6.96 21.24
N SER A 95 -27.21 -6.34 20.12
CA SER A 95 -26.49 -5.25 19.47
C SER A 95 -26.92 -3.90 20.04
N PRO A 96 -25.99 -3.01 20.42
CA PRO A 96 -26.33 -1.67 20.91
C PRO A 96 -26.89 -0.74 19.82
N THR A 97 -26.60 -1.03 18.55
CA THR A 97 -27.04 -0.24 17.38
C THR A 97 -27.63 -1.14 16.30
N ARG A 98 -28.33 -0.54 15.34
CA ARG A 98 -28.86 -1.18 14.13
C ARG A 98 -28.64 -0.28 12.91
N LEU A 99 -28.73 -0.84 11.71
CA LEU A 99 -28.62 -0.04 10.48
C LEU A 99 -29.84 0.88 10.30
N ALA A 100 -29.58 2.16 10.07
CA ALA A 100 -30.59 3.16 9.78
C ALA A 100 -31.17 2.91 8.38
N ARG A 101 -32.50 2.84 8.31
CA ARG A 101 -33.24 2.67 7.06
C ARG A 101 -34.16 3.85 6.81
N ASP A 102 -34.42 4.15 5.55
CA ASP A 102 -35.36 5.19 5.15
C ASP A 102 -36.80 4.68 5.23
N ILE A 103 -37.76 5.54 4.89
CA ILE A 103 -39.19 5.19 4.92
C ILE A 103 -39.57 4.07 3.93
N ASN A 104 -38.71 3.78 2.95
CA ASN A 104 -38.90 2.75 1.93
C ASN A 104 -38.20 1.43 2.33
N GLY A 105 -37.44 1.42 3.43
CA GLY A 105 -36.66 0.28 3.90
C GLY A 105 -35.24 0.20 3.32
N ASP A 106 -34.84 1.19 2.51
CA ASP A 106 -33.51 1.29 1.94
C ASP A 106 -32.51 1.76 2.99
N LEU A 107 -31.25 1.32 2.89
CA LEU A 107 -30.19 1.73 3.81
C LEU A 107 -29.91 3.22 3.67
N ARG A 108 -29.97 3.95 4.79
CA ARG A 108 -29.52 5.34 4.83
C ARG A 108 -28.01 5.35 4.85
N LEU A 109 -27.42 6.01 3.87
CA LEU A 109 -25.99 6.16 3.75
C LEU A 109 -25.54 7.56 4.22
N ASP A 110 -24.34 7.66 4.75
CA ASP A 110 -23.68 8.93 5.02
C ASP A 110 -23.10 9.55 3.73
N ASP A 111 -22.45 10.72 3.87
CA ASP A 111 -21.83 11.44 2.75
C ASP A 111 -20.69 10.65 2.06
N GLN A 112 -20.24 9.56 2.68
CA GLN A 112 -19.20 8.66 2.18
C GLN A 112 -19.79 7.37 1.59
N GLY A 113 -21.12 7.22 1.58
CA GLY A 113 -21.82 6.03 1.08
C GLY A 113 -21.83 4.87 2.08
N LEU A 114 -21.52 5.10 3.37
CA LEU A 114 -21.52 4.08 4.41
C LEU A 114 -22.88 3.98 5.09
N PRO A 115 -23.35 2.78 5.46
CA PRO A 115 -24.58 2.63 6.24
C PRO A 115 -24.51 3.39 7.57
N LEU A 116 -25.46 4.30 7.78
CA LEU A 116 -25.63 4.99 9.05
C LEU A 116 -26.12 3.99 10.11
N GLN A 117 -25.64 4.15 11.34
CA GLN A 117 -26.13 3.39 12.49
C GLN A 117 -27.03 4.27 13.35
N GLU A 118 -28.08 3.68 13.87
CA GLU A 118 -28.95 4.28 14.88
C GLU A 118 -28.99 3.40 16.13
N GLU A 119 -29.37 4.01 17.24
CA GLU A 119 -29.51 3.30 18.50
C GLU A 119 -30.55 2.19 18.38
N ASN A 120 -30.20 0.97 18.82
CA ASN A 120 -31.14 -0.14 18.78
C ASN A 120 -32.13 -0.03 19.95
N PRO A 121 -33.43 0.19 19.72
CA PRO A 121 -34.42 0.27 20.81
C PRO A 121 -34.55 -1.05 21.58
N ASP A 122 -34.32 -2.19 20.92
CA ASP A 122 -34.49 -3.52 21.49
C ASP A 122 -33.25 -4.00 22.26
N TYR A 123 -32.27 -3.12 22.52
CA TYR A 123 -31.03 -3.49 23.19
C TYR A 123 -31.27 -3.95 24.64
N ILE A 124 -31.05 -5.25 24.89
CA ILE A 124 -31.43 -5.91 26.14
C ILE A 124 -30.69 -5.36 27.36
N PHE A 125 -29.41 -5.03 27.22
CA PHE A 125 -28.62 -4.50 28.34
C PHE A 125 -29.11 -3.12 28.78
N ARG A 126 -29.66 -2.28 27.89
CA ARG A 126 -30.30 -1.01 28.29
C ARG A 126 -31.53 -1.29 29.16
N SER A 127 -32.32 -2.30 28.81
CA SER A 127 -33.49 -2.72 29.58
C SER A 127 -33.10 -3.26 30.96
N ILE A 128 -32.04 -4.08 31.03
CA ILE A 128 -31.52 -4.62 32.30
C ILE A 128 -30.98 -3.49 33.19
N GLU A 129 -30.16 -2.58 32.64
CA GLU A 129 -29.60 -1.43 33.35
C GLU A 129 -30.72 -0.52 33.88
N GLY A 130 -31.73 -0.23 33.06
CA GLY A 130 -32.91 0.55 33.47
C GLY A 130 -33.72 -0.13 34.58
N TYR A 131 -33.94 -1.44 34.49
CA TYR A 131 -34.62 -2.21 35.53
C TYR A 131 -33.81 -2.25 36.83
N ALA A 132 -32.49 -2.46 36.76
CA ALA A 132 -31.59 -2.49 37.91
C ALA A 132 -31.50 -1.12 38.61
N ALA A 133 -31.56 -0.03 37.85
CA ALA A 133 -31.62 1.33 38.40
C ALA A 133 -32.96 1.62 39.08
N ALA A 134 -34.07 1.07 38.55
CA ALA A 134 -35.40 1.22 39.13
C ALA A 134 -35.64 0.33 40.37
N HIS A 135 -34.95 -0.81 40.46
CA HIS A 135 -35.07 -1.80 41.53
C HIS A 135 -33.69 -2.11 42.16
N PRO A 136 -33.06 -1.14 42.84
CA PRO A 136 -31.71 -1.32 43.41
C PRO A 136 -31.63 -2.44 44.46
N GLU A 137 -32.75 -2.81 45.08
CA GLU A 137 -32.89 -3.96 45.99
C GLU A 137 -32.85 -5.33 45.28
N ASP A 138 -33.12 -5.38 43.97
CA ASP A 138 -33.11 -6.61 43.20
C ASP A 138 -31.71 -6.95 42.68
N SER A 139 -30.94 -7.62 43.54
CA SER A 139 -29.62 -8.17 43.19
C SER A 139 -29.63 -9.12 41.99
N LYS A 140 -30.79 -9.62 41.54
CA LYS A 140 -30.88 -10.51 40.36
C LYS A 140 -30.55 -9.73 39.09
N ALA A 141 -31.02 -8.49 38.94
CA ALA A 141 -30.77 -7.69 37.74
C ALA A 141 -29.30 -7.28 37.60
N GLN A 142 -28.63 -6.95 38.72
CA GLN A 142 -27.19 -6.67 38.73
C GLN A 142 -26.36 -7.90 38.32
N ARG A 143 -26.79 -9.11 38.72
CA ARG A 143 -26.18 -10.38 38.33
C ARG A 143 -26.34 -10.74 36.84
N LEU A 144 -27.22 -10.06 36.10
CA LEU A 144 -27.36 -10.23 34.65
C LEU A 144 -26.38 -9.38 33.84
N LEU A 145 -25.63 -8.46 34.49
CA LEU A 145 -24.67 -7.58 33.83
C LEU A 145 -23.23 -8.12 33.86
N THR A 146 -22.90 -8.89 34.88
CA THR A 146 -21.54 -9.42 35.09
C THR A 146 -21.57 -10.87 35.52
N VAL A 147 -20.45 -11.57 35.30
CA VAL A 147 -20.26 -12.95 35.74
C VAL A 147 -18.87 -13.15 36.33
N THR A 148 -18.75 -14.04 37.31
CA THR A 148 -17.46 -14.36 37.93
C THR A 148 -16.81 -15.58 37.27
N VAL A 149 -15.62 -15.39 36.70
CA VAL A 149 -14.82 -16.45 36.08
C VAL A 149 -13.42 -16.42 36.68
N ASP A 150 -12.95 -17.55 37.21
CA ASP A 150 -11.65 -17.69 37.88
C ASP A 150 -11.36 -16.57 38.91
N GLY A 151 -12.39 -16.20 39.68
CA GLY A 151 -12.32 -15.18 40.73
C GLY A 151 -12.33 -13.73 40.22
N ARG A 152 -12.69 -13.50 38.96
CA ARG A 152 -12.72 -12.17 38.31
C ARG A 152 -14.10 -11.86 37.78
N GLU A 153 -14.52 -10.62 37.94
CA GLU A 153 -15.77 -10.12 37.39
C GLU A 153 -15.59 -9.73 35.92
N VAL A 154 -16.44 -10.27 35.05
CA VAL A 154 -16.40 -10.08 33.59
C VAL A 154 -17.72 -9.49 33.13
N SER A 155 -17.67 -8.47 32.28
CA SER A 155 -18.88 -7.83 31.74
C SER A 155 -19.56 -8.69 30.67
N LEU A 156 -20.83 -9.08 30.90
CA LEU A 156 -21.63 -9.83 29.92
C LEU A 156 -22.00 -8.97 28.71
N LYS A 157 -22.09 -7.65 28.87
CA LYS A 157 -22.26 -6.68 27.77
C LYS A 157 -21.17 -6.82 26.71
N LYS A 158 -19.94 -7.11 27.14
CA LYS A 158 -18.80 -7.31 26.25
C LYS A 158 -18.76 -8.72 25.65
N VAL A 159 -19.06 -9.75 26.44
CA VAL A 159 -18.96 -11.14 25.99
C VAL A 159 -20.12 -11.51 25.05
N LEU A 160 -21.34 -11.09 25.38
CA LEU A 160 -22.54 -11.42 24.62
C LEU A 160 -22.93 -10.33 23.62
N GLY A 161 -22.22 -9.19 23.61
CA GLY A 161 -22.49 -8.09 22.69
C GLY A 161 -22.35 -8.53 21.23
N ALA A 162 -23.42 -8.32 20.46
CA ALA A 162 -23.38 -8.48 19.01
C ALA A 162 -22.64 -7.31 18.36
N HIS A 163 -22.19 -7.52 17.13
CA HIS A 163 -21.42 -6.52 16.42
C HIS A 163 -22.36 -5.42 15.86
N PRO A 164 -22.07 -4.11 16.13
CA PRO A 164 -23.00 -3.01 15.83
C PRO A 164 -23.10 -2.65 14.34
N LEU A 165 -21.97 -2.72 13.63
CA LEU A 165 -21.95 -3.12 12.22
C LEU A 165 -22.04 -4.64 12.26
N ILE A 166 -22.74 -5.39 11.43
CA ILE A 166 -22.78 -6.86 11.38
C ILE A 166 -23.70 -7.61 12.39
N GLY A 167 -24.76 -6.96 12.90
CA GLY A 167 -25.96 -7.68 13.39
C GLY A 167 -26.71 -8.39 12.24
N MET A 168 -27.85 -9.07 12.51
CA MET A 168 -28.67 -9.81 11.51
C MET A 168 -29.14 -8.99 10.29
N GLU A 169 -28.81 -7.70 10.24
CA GLU A 169 -29.26 -6.73 9.25
C GLU A 169 -28.20 -6.41 8.18
N GLU A 170 -27.01 -7.07 8.17
CA GLU A 170 -25.88 -6.66 7.32
C GLU A 170 -25.20 -7.70 6.41
N ARG A 171 -24.74 -7.19 5.25
CA ARG A 171 -24.19 -7.91 4.09
C ARG A 171 -23.00 -8.87 4.34
N PRO A 172 -22.04 -8.62 5.25
CA PRO A 172 -20.93 -9.56 5.44
C PRO A 172 -21.39 -10.92 5.96
N PHE A 173 -22.25 -10.99 6.99
CA PHE A 173 -22.75 -12.28 7.53
C PHE A 173 -23.91 -12.87 6.74
N GLU A 174 -24.58 -12.09 5.86
CA GLU A 174 -25.44 -12.66 4.80
C GLU A 174 -24.64 -13.60 3.90
N GLN A 175 -23.39 -13.24 3.59
CA GLN A 175 -22.50 -14.01 2.73
C GLN A 175 -21.55 -14.93 3.52
N HIS A 176 -21.34 -14.66 4.81
CA HIS A 176 -20.43 -15.39 5.70
C HIS A 176 -21.11 -15.75 7.04
N PRO A 177 -22.06 -16.70 7.06
CA PRO A 177 -22.75 -17.06 8.30
C PRO A 177 -21.76 -17.65 9.32
N MET A 178 -21.75 -17.10 10.55
CA MET A 178 -20.83 -17.56 11.60
C MET A 178 -20.94 -19.05 11.97
N GLU A 179 -22.05 -19.75 11.74
CA GLU A 179 -22.10 -21.22 12.00
C GLU A 179 -21.20 -21.99 11.03
N GLU A 180 -20.86 -21.40 9.88
CA GLU A 180 -20.06 -22.03 8.83
C GLU A 180 -18.64 -21.46 8.80
N PHE A 181 -18.50 -20.14 8.94
CA PHE A 181 -17.20 -19.46 8.81
C PHE A 181 -16.40 -19.38 10.11
N GLY A 182 -17.04 -19.34 11.28
CA GLY A 182 -16.35 -19.12 12.56
C GLY A 182 -15.73 -17.71 12.72
N CYS A 183 -15.17 -17.44 13.90
CA CYS A 183 -14.59 -16.14 14.26
C CYS A 183 -13.12 -16.01 13.87
N THR A 184 -12.37 -17.10 13.93
CA THR A 184 -10.92 -17.19 13.69
C THR A 184 -10.51 -16.82 12.27
N VAL A 185 -11.42 -16.92 11.30
CA VAL A 185 -11.19 -16.45 9.92
C VAL A 185 -10.94 -14.94 9.89
N CYS A 186 -11.72 -14.17 10.66
CA CYS A 186 -11.63 -12.71 10.70
C CYS A 186 -10.73 -12.21 11.84
N HIS A 187 -10.86 -12.79 13.02
CA HIS A 187 -10.17 -12.34 14.22
C HIS A 187 -8.87 -13.09 14.51
N SER A 188 -8.59 -14.24 13.89
CA SER A 188 -7.52 -15.14 14.38
C SER A 188 -7.78 -15.56 15.84
N GLY A 189 -6.73 -15.90 16.60
CA GLY A 189 -6.87 -16.41 17.96
C GLY A 189 -6.83 -17.93 18.04
N ASN A 190 -6.74 -18.43 19.27
CA ASN A 190 -6.72 -19.86 19.54
C ASN A 190 -8.15 -20.42 19.62
N GLY A 191 -8.75 -20.70 18.45
CA GLY A 191 -10.13 -21.18 18.35
C GLY A 191 -10.38 -22.56 18.99
N ARG A 192 -9.35 -23.32 19.36
CA ARG A 192 -9.50 -24.61 20.09
C ARG A 192 -9.82 -24.41 21.57
N ALA A 193 -9.51 -23.24 22.11
CA ALA A 193 -9.64 -22.94 23.52
C ALA A 193 -11.12 -22.84 23.93
N ILE A 194 -11.39 -23.24 25.18
CA ILE A 194 -12.71 -23.15 25.83
C ILE A 194 -12.64 -22.34 27.13
N THR A 195 -11.52 -21.63 27.32
CA THR A 195 -11.25 -20.74 28.45
C THR A 195 -10.76 -19.40 27.91
N THR A 196 -11.17 -18.30 28.53
CA THR A 196 -10.88 -16.94 28.05
C THR A 196 -9.37 -16.70 27.95
N GLU A 197 -8.62 -17.08 29.00
CA GLU A 197 -7.16 -16.90 29.04
C GLU A 197 -6.45 -17.60 27.87
N ARG A 198 -6.89 -18.80 27.47
CA ARG A 198 -6.26 -19.55 26.38
C ARG A 198 -6.70 -19.09 25.01
N ALA A 199 -7.95 -18.61 24.88
CA ALA A 199 -8.52 -18.13 23.63
C ALA A 199 -7.97 -16.74 23.24
N HIS A 200 -7.96 -15.81 24.20
CA HIS A 200 -7.67 -14.38 23.98
C HIS A 200 -6.32 -13.93 24.54
N GLY A 201 -5.71 -14.73 25.43
CA GLY A 201 -4.55 -14.32 26.23
C GLY A 201 -5.02 -13.69 27.55
N PRO A 202 -4.13 -13.12 28.38
CA PRO A 202 -4.48 -12.37 29.57
C PRO A 202 -5.05 -10.98 29.23
N LEU A 203 -5.88 -10.91 28.19
CA LEU A 203 -6.66 -9.76 27.80
C LEU A 203 -8.01 -9.83 28.50
N TYR A 204 -8.20 -8.98 29.50
CA TYR A 204 -9.46 -8.87 30.25
C TYR A 204 -9.99 -7.45 30.08
N ASP A 205 -11.24 -7.32 29.64
CA ASP A 205 -11.89 -6.02 29.42
C ASP A 205 -11.14 -5.03 28.50
N GLY A 206 -10.27 -5.54 27.62
CA GLY A 206 -9.64 -4.75 26.55
C GLY A 206 -8.26 -4.21 26.93
N SER A 207 -7.72 -4.67 28.05
CA SER A 207 -6.38 -4.35 28.53
C SER A 207 -5.67 -5.59 29.04
N TYR A 208 -4.34 -5.59 28.98
CA TYR A 208 -3.53 -6.55 29.73
C TYR A 208 -3.58 -6.22 31.23
N HIS A 209 -3.35 -7.22 32.08
CA HIS A 209 -3.10 -6.95 33.49
C HIS A 209 -1.76 -6.29 33.70
N THR A 210 -1.66 -5.38 34.69
CA THR A 210 -0.44 -4.67 35.10
C THR A 210 0.78 -5.59 35.29
N SER A 211 0.58 -6.83 35.75
CA SER A 211 1.63 -7.85 35.92
C SER A 211 2.15 -8.46 34.61
N ASP A 212 1.40 -8.33 33.52
CA ASP A 212 1.67 -8.92 32.21
C ASP A 212 2.16 -7.87 31.19
N HIS A 213 2.43 -6.63 31.62
CA HIS A 213 3.09 -5.63 30.77
C HIS A 213 4.62 -5.79 30.87
N GLY A 214 5.26 -6.01 29.73
CA GLY A 214 6.71 -5.91 29.58
C GLY A 214 7.17 -4.47 29.36
N THR A 215 8.38 -4.31 28.81
CA THR A 215 8.94 -3.00 28.46
C THR A 215 8.01 -2.24 27.52
N LYS A 216 7.71 -0.99 27.84
CA LYS A 216 6.97 -0.08 26.97
C LYS A 216 7.97 0.59 26.01
N PRO A 217 7.87 0.40 24.69
CA PRO A 217 8.60 1.22 23.74
C PRO A 217 8.22 2.68 24.00
N ALA A 218 9.20 3.58 23.91
CA ALA A 218 8.90 5.00 23.89
C ALA A 218 8.22 5.33 22.55
N PHE A 219 6.90 5.41 22.55
CA PHE A 219 6.12 5.91 21.42
C PHE A 219 6.33 7.42 21.24
N LEU A 220 5.65 7.99 20.25
CA LEU A 220 5.27 9.39 20.32
C LEU A 220 4.49 9.70 21.61
N GLU A 221 4.14 10.96 21.79
CA GLU A 221 3.24 11.38 22.86
C GLU A 221 1.96 10.53 22.88
N SER A 222 1.71 9.89 24.02
CA SER A 222 0.49 9.14 24.25
C SER A 222 -0.61 10.06 24.78
N ASP A 223 -1.82 9.77 24.34
CA ASP A 223 -3.04 10.35 24.87
C ASP A 223 -4.06 9.23 25.06
N PRO A 224 -4.01 8.48 26.18
CA PRO A 224 -4.84 7.29 26.36
C PRO A 224 -6.35 7.50 26.22
N ARG A 225 -6.83 8.75 26.34
CA ARG A 225 -8.25 9.10 26.16
C ARG A 225 -8.63 9.19 24.68
N ASN A 226 -7.73 9.68 23.84
CA ASN A 226 -7.98 9.95 22.42
C ASN A 226 -7.24 9.00 21.46
N ASP A 227 -6.27 8.23 21.97
CA ASP A 227 -5.54 7.24 21.19
C ASP A 227 -6.47 6.11 20.74
N PRO A 228 -6.26 5.56 19.52
CA PRO A 228 -7.11 4.51 18.99
C PRO A 228 -7.07 3.27 19.89
N PRO A 229 -8.13 2.45 19.95
CA PRO A 229 -8.16 1.23 20.76
C PRO A 229 -6.96 0.30 20.53
N PHE A 230 -6.41 0.26 19.31
CA PHE A 230 -5.19 -0.46 18.96
C PHE A 230 -3.99 -0.10 19.86
N ALA A 231 -3.84 1.18 20.24
CA ALA A 231 -2.77 1.64 21.12
C ALA A 231 -2.84 0.94 22.50
N LYS A 232 -4.04 0.71 23.03
CA LYS A 232 -4.21 0.05 24.34
C LYS A 232 -3.80 -1.43 24.31
N LEU A 233 -4.04 -2.11 23.18
CA LEU A 233 -3.78 -3.54 23.02
C LEU A 233 -2.33 -3.87 22.67
N PHE A 234 -1.63 -2.96 22.01
CA PHE A 234 -0.30 -3.22 21.49
C PHE A 234 0.76 -2.24 21.98
N ASN A 235 0.51 -1.38 22.96
CA ASN A 235 1.57 -0.48 23.46
C ASN A 235 2.55 -1.17 24.41
N ASP A 236 2.13 -2.24 25.07
CA ASP A 236 2.98 -2.93 26.03
C ASP A 236 3.39 -4.29 25.50
N LYS A 237 4.68 -4.63 25.69
CA LYS A 237 5.18 -5.94 25.28
C LYS A 237 4.38 -6.99 26.03
N PRO A 238 3.74 -7.95 25.32
CA PRO A 238 3.02 -9.02 25.98
C PRO A 238 3.95 -9.78 26.94
N GLY A 239 3.50 -9.99 28.18
CA GLY A 239 4.23 -10.80 29.16
C GLY A 239 4.47 -12.22 28.65
N HIS A 240 5.40 -12.95 29.29
CA HIS A 240 5.84 -14.28 28.84
C HIS A 240 4.71 -15.28 28.57
N LYS A 241 3.56 -15.20 29.26
CA LYS A 241 2.40 -16.07 29.03
C LYS A 241 1.71 -15.84 27.67
N LEU A 242 1.78 -14.63 27.12
CA LEU A 242 1.23 -14.27 25.80
C LEU A 242 2.14 -14.66 24.65
N LEU A 243 3.46 -14.68 24.86
CA LEU A 243 4.42 -15.12 23.85
C LEU A 243 4.21 -16.60 23.46
N PHE A 244 3.53 -17.39 24.32
CA PHE A 244 3.15 -18.77 24.01
C PHE A 244 1.84 -18.89 23.20
N GLN A 245 1.11 -17.78 22.98
CA GLN A 245 0.01 -17.79 22.02
C GLN A 245 0.58 -17.61 20.62
N THR A 246 0.64 -18.71 19.88
CA THR A 246 1.16 -18.74 18.50
C THR A 246 0.29 -17.96 17.51
N THR A 247 -0.99 -17.71 17.85
CA THR A 247 -1.97 -17.00 17.00
C THR A 247 -2.76 -16.00 17.85
N PRO A 248 -2.32 -14.73 17.94
CA PRO A 248 -3.04 -13.71 18.71
C PRO A 248 -4.33 -13.28 18.02
N ILE A 249 -5.27 -12.76 18.81
CA ILE A 249 -6.54 -12.23 18.31
C ILE A 249 -6.34 -10.81 17.75
N LEU A 250 -6.83 -10.58 16.55
CA LEU A 250 -6.89 -9.30 15.86
C LEU A 250 -8.16 -8.56 16.30
N VAL A 251 -8.03 -7.25 16.51
CA VAL A 251 -9.11 -6.38 16.97
C VAL A 251 -9.08 -5.06 16.19
N GLY A 252 -10.23 -4.39 16.13
CA GLY A 252 -10.35 -3.10 15.44
C GLY A 252 -9.94 -3.20 13.98
N SER A 253 -9.15 -2.24 13.49
CA SER A 253 -8.71 -2.20 12.09
C SER A 253 -7.91 -3.42 11.65
N LEU A 254 -7.22 -4.12 12.57
CA LEU A 254 -6.38 -5.26 12.20
C LEU A 254 -7.19 -6.43 11.63
N ILE A 255 -8.49 -6.50 11.91
CA ILE A 255 -9.40 -7.50 11.35
C ILE A 255 -9.42 -7.41 9.81
N GLU A 256 -9.28 -6.20 9.26
CA GLU A 256 -9.27 -5.97 7.80
C GLU A 256 -8.15 -6.73 7.09
N ALA A 257 -7.05 -7.03 7.79
CA ALA A 257 -5.94 -7.84 7.27
C ALA A 257 -6.39 -9.25 6.83
N ARG A 258 -7.49 -9.75 7.41
CA ARG A 258 -8.10 -11.03 7.02
C ARG A 258 -9.05 -10.89 5.83
N CYS A 259 -9.77 -9.78 5.70
CA CYS A 259 -10.67 -9.53 4.57
C CYS A 259 -9.93 -9.61 3.23
N VAL A 260 -8.73 -9.02 3.15
CA VAL A 260 -7.92 -8.96 1.92
C VAL A 260 -7.28 -10.30 1.50
N GLN A 261 -7.38 -11.34 2.33
CA GLN A 261 -6.93 -12.69 1.96
C GLN A 261 -7.86 -13.33 0.94
N CYS A 262 -9.15 -12.99 1.02
CA CYS A 262 -10.21 -13.53 0.17
C CYS A 262 -10.72 -12.48 -0.82
N HIS A 263 -10.79 -11.21 -0.43
CA HIS A 263 -11.30 -10.14 -1.28
C HIS A 263 -10.16 -9.31 -1.89
N ARG A 264 -10.37 -8.86 -3.12
CA ARG A 264 -9.45 -7.97 -3.82
C ARG A 264 -10.00 -6.54 -3.78
N PRO A 265 -9.20 -5.54 -3.39
CA PRO A 265 -9.53 -4.14 -3.58
C PRO A 265 -9.81 -3.82 -5.05
N THR A 266 -10.52 -2.72 -5.31
CA THR A 266 -10.83 -2.30 -6.68
C THR A 266 -9.55 -2.06 -7.50
N SER A 267 -8.51 -1.47 -6.89
CA SER A 267 -7.25 -1.22 -7.61
C SER A 267 -6.56 -2.49 -8.08
N ASP A 268 -6.56 -3.55 -7.26
CA ASP A 268 -5.95 -4.84 -7.63
C ASP A 268 -6.68 -5.44 -8.84
N THR A 269 -8.00 -5.34 -8.84
CA THR A 269 -8.86 -5.80 -9.92
C THR A 269 -8.58 -5.04 -11.21
N VAL A 270 -8.51 -3.70 -11.14
CA VAL A 270 -8.16 -2.84 -12.27
C VAL A 270 -6.73 -3.12 -12.77
N ASN A 271 -5.76 -3.28 -11.88
CA ASN A 271 -4.38 -3.56 -12.25
C ASN A 271 -4.23 -4.93 -12.93
N THR A 272 -5.00 -5.93 -12.48
CA THR A 272 -5.01 -7.26 -13.09
C THR A 272 -5.63 -7.21 -14.49
N ALA A 273 -6.78 -6.57 -14.66
CA ALA A 273 -7.39 -6.37 -15.99
C ALA A 273 -6.45 -5.62 -16.96
N ASN A 274 -5.70 -4.63 -16.47
CA ASN A 274 -4.70 -3.94 -17.29
C ASN A 274 -3.55 -4.85 -17.72
N ARG A 275 -3.06 -5.73 -16.84
CA ARG A 275 -2.00 -6.68 -17.19
C ARG A 275 -2.48 -7.67 -18.25
N GLU A 276 -3.68 -8.20 -18.09
CA GLU A 276 -4.31 -9.09 -19.07
C GLU A 276 -4.45 -8.41 -20.44
N LEU A 277 -4.80 -7.12 -20.46
CA LEU A 277 -4.86 -6.33 -21.70
C LEU A 277 -3.47 -6.10 -22.31
N ASP A 278 -2.46 -5.79 -21.49
CA ASP A 278 -1.07 -5.60 -21.93
C ASP A 278 -0.46 -6.90 -22.48
N GLU A 279 -0.81 -8.07 -21.91
CA GLU A 279 -0.46 -9.40 -22.43
C GLU A 279 -1.11 -9.67 -23.78
N LEU A 280 -2.43 -9.48 -23.88
CA LEU A 280 -3.14 -9.62 -25.14
C LEU A 280 -2.51 -8.75 -26.24
N ARG A 281 -2.14 -7.51 -25.90
CA ARG A 281 -1.45 -6.60 -26.80
C ARG A 281 -0.08 -7.13 -27.23
N ARG A 282 0.73 -7.64 -26.30
CA ARG A 282 2.05 -8.23 -26.60
C ARG A 282 1.92 -9.44 -27.53
N ASP A 283 0.95 -10.31 -27.27
CA ASP A 283 0.69 -11.49 -28.09
C ASP A 283 0.29 -11.11 -29.52
N VAL A 284 -0.59 -10.11 -29.66
CA VAL A 284 -0.98 -9.57 -30.98
C VAL A 284 0.23 -8.95 -31.70
N LEU A 285 1.08 -8.18 -31.01
CA LEU A 285 2.29 -7.61 -31.59
C LEU A 285 3.28 -8.69 -32.05
N GLN A 286 3.52 -9.71 -31.23
CA GLN A 286 4.39 -10.84 -31.58
C GLN A 286 3.85 -11.61 -32.78
N ARG A 287 2.53 -11.79 -32.84
CA ARG A 287 1.84 -12.40 -33.99
C ARG A 287 2.04 -11.57 -35.26
N ILE A 288 1.89 -10.25 -35.19
CA ILE A 288 2.12 -9.34 -36.32
C ILE A 288 3.56 -9.40 -36.79
N GLN A 289 4.53 -9.35 -35.88
CA GLN A 289 5.95 -9.47 -36.24
C GLN A 289 6.25 -10.80 -36.94
N THR A 290 5.64 -11.89 -36.48
CA THR A 290 5.80 -13.21 -37.08
C THR A 290 5.17 -13.25 -38.48
N LEU A 291 3.93 -12.80 -38.62
CA LEU A 291 3.24 -12.72 -39.92
C LEU A 291 3.97 -11.79 -40.90
N ASN A 292 4.52 -10.68 -40.42
CA ASN A 292 5.30 -9.75 -41.24
C ASN A 292 6.61 -10.39 -41.71
N ARG A 293 7.34 -11.11 -40.85
CA ARG A 293 8.54 -11.86 -41.25
C ARG A 293 8.22 -12.94 -42.27
N GLU A 294 7.14 -13.70 -42.07
CA GLU A 294 6.69 -14.72 -43.02
C GLU A 294 6.33 -14.11 -44.39
N TYR A 295 5.62 -12.98 -44.38
CA TYR A 295 5.28 -12.24 -45.59
C TYR A 295 6.54 -11.72 -46.30
N LEU A 296 7.41 -10.99 -45.60
CA LEU A 296 8.65 -10.44 -46.18
C LEU A 296 9.58 -11.53 -46.72
N ARG A 297 9.71 -12.66 -46.02
CA ARG A 297 10.49 -13.80 -46.50
C ARG A 297 9.92 -14.38 -47.79
N ALA A 298 8.61 -14.53 -47.87
CA ALA A 298 7.96 -14.99 -49.10
C ALA A 298 8.14 -14.00 -50.27
N VAL A 299 8.11 -12.69 -49.99
CA VAL A 299 8.44 -11.64 -50.98
C VAL A 299 9.89 -11.78 -51.45
N GLU A 300 10.83 -11.98 -50.54
CA GLU A 300 12.26 -12.16 -50.87
C GLU A 300 12.52 -13.45 -51.66
N GLU A 301 11.83 -14.55 -51.34
CA GLU A 301 11.89 -15.81 -52.10
C GLU A 301 11.40 -15.62 -53.54
N ILE A 302 10.32 -14.86 -53.74
CA ILE A 302 9.83 -14.48 -55.07
C ILE A 302 10.89 -13.63 -55.78
N ALA A 303 11.45 -12.60 -55.11
CA ALA A 303 12.46 -11.71 -55.67
C ALA A 303 13.70 -12.46 -56.17
N THR A 304 14.25 -13.33 -55.32
CA THR A 304 15.47 -14.09 -55.59
C THR A 304 15.25 -15.14 -56.69
N THR A 305 14.08 -15.79 -56.70
CA THR A 305 13.70 -16.76 -57.75
C THR A 305 13.55 -16.06 -59.11
N LEU A 306 12.91 -14.88 -59.14
CA LEU A 306 12.78 -14.07 -60.36
C LEU A 306 14.14 -13.61 -60.88
N GLN A 307 15.00 -13.07 -60.02
CA GLN A 307 16.33 -12.61 -60.39
C GLN A 307 17.18 -13.75 -60.98
N LEU A 308 17.15 -14.92 -60.35
CA LEU A 308 17.88 -16.10 -60.80
C LEU A 308 17.37 -16.58 -62.16
N ARG A 309 16.05 -16.63 -62.34
CA ARG A 309 15.39 -16.98 -63.60
C ARG A 309 15.75 -16.00 -64.73
N GLU A 310 15.77 -14.70 -64.44
CA GLU A 310 16.19 -13.66 -65.39
C GLU A 310 17.66 -13.79 -65.79
N GLN A 311 18.54 -14.04 -64.81
CA GLN A 311 19.96 -14.25 -65.07
C GLN A 311 20.21 -15.49 -65.94
N LEU A 312 19.47 -16.59 -65.69
CA LEU A 312 19.51 -17.78 -66.54
C LEU A 312 19.05 -17.49 -67.97
N LYS A 313 17.95 -16.72 -68.14
CA LYS A 313 17.46 -16.29 -69.46
C LYS A 313 18.47 -15.42 -70.21
N MET A 314 19.22 -14.58 -69.51
CA MET A 314 20.19 -13.65 -70.10
C MET A 314 21.55 -14.29 -70.41
N SER A 315 22.10 -15.07 -69.49
CA SER A 315 23.50 -15.51 -69.52
C SER A 315 23.67 -17.02 -69.75
N GLY A 316 22.62 -17.82 -69.64
CA GLY A 316 22.70 -19.28 -69.71
C GLY A 316 23.21 -19.93 -68.42
N PHE A 317 23.17 -21.26 -68.37
CA PHE A 317 23.37 -22.05 -67.15
C PHE A 317 24.80 -21.94 -66.58
N ASP A 318 25.82 -22.26 -67.38
CA ASP A 318 27.21 -22.29 -66.92
C ASP A 318 27.73 -20.91 -66.51
N ALA A 319 27.40 -19.87 -67.28
CA ALA A 319 27.79 -18.50 -66.96
C ALA A 319 27.12 -17.99 -65.67
N THR A 320 25.87 -18.40 -65.41
CA THR A 320 25.16 -18.07 -64.17
C THR A 320 25.80 -18.76 -62.96
N LEU A 321 26.17 -20.03 -63.08
CA LEU A 321 26.89 -20.76 -62.02
C LEU A 321 28.25 -20.13 -61.69
N GLU A 322 29.00 -19.70 -62.70
CA GLU A 322 30.30 -19.05 -62.51
C GLU A 322 30.15 -17.64 -61.93
N ALA A 323 29.13 -16.88 -62.35
CA ALA A 323 28.81 -15.58 -61.76
C ALA A 323 28.45 -15.70 -60.27
N LEU A 324 27.63 -16.69 -59.89
CA LEU A 324 27.30 -16.96 -58.48
C LEU A 324 28.52 -17.43 -57.69
N LYS A 325 29.41 -18.23 -58.29
CA LYS A 325 30.67 -18.65 -57.66
C LYS A 325 31.60 -17.47 -57.39
N ARG A 326 31.73 -16.55 -58.35
CA ARG A 326 32.52 -15.31 -58.17
C ARG A 326 31.92 -14.45 -57.07
N ARG A 327 30.60 -14.29 -57.07
CA ARG A 327 29.88 -13.53 -56.04
C ARG A 327 30.03 -14.16 -54.65
N GLN A 328 29.99 -15.48 -54.55
CA GLN A 328 30.27 -16.23 -53.32
C GLN A 328 31.70 -15.98 -52.79
N MET A 329 32.68 -15.80 -53.68
CA MET A 329 34.10 -15.60 -53.32
C MET A 329 34.49 -14.11 -53.19
N ASP A 330 33.58 -13.17 -53.46
CA ASP A 330 33.88 -11.74 -53.42
C ASP A 330 33.84 -11.20 -51.99
N LEU A 331 35.02 -11.00 -51.41
CA LEU A 331 35.20 -10.47 -50.05
C LEU A 331 34.69 -9.03 -49.88
N LYS A 332 34.35 -8.32 -50.97
CA LYS A 332 33.72 -7.00 -50.89
C LYS A 332 32.23 -7.07 -50.56
N LEU A 333 31.62 -8.27 -50.64
CA LEU A 333 30.21 -8.49 -50.33
C LEU A 333 30.01 -8.93 -48.88
N THR A 334 28.82 -8.64 -48.36
CA THR A 334 28.42 -9.07 -47.01
C THR A 334 28.40 -10.60 -46.91
N ASP A 335 28.57 -11.14 -45.70
CA ASP A 335 28.49 -12.60 -45.49
C ASP A 335 27.14 -13.16 -45.97
N ALA A 336 26.04 -12.42 -45.74
CA ALA A 336 24.71 -12.79 -46.21
C ALA A 336 24.60 -12.85 -47.74
N ASP A 337 25.21 -11.92 -48.47
CA ASP A 337 25.22 -11.93 -49.93
C ASP A 337 26.04 -13.10 -50.50
N ARG A 338 27.16 -13.43 -49.85
CA ARG A 338 28.01 -14.56 -50.23
C ARG A 338 27.33 -15.91 -49.94
N GLU A 339 26.67 -16.04 -48.80
CA GLU A 339 25.84 -17.20 -48.46
C GLU A 339 24.66 -17.37 -49.40
N ARG A 340 23.98 -16.28 -49.77
CA ARG A 340 22.89 -16.28 -50.75
C ARG A 340 23.37 -16.75 -52.12
N ALA A 341 24.50 -16.25 -52.60
CA ALA A 341 25.10 -16.69 -53.85
C ALA A 341 25.51 -18.17 -53.81
N SER A 342 26.03 -18.65 -52.67
CA SER A 342 26.34 -20.07 -52.44
C SER A 342 25.08 -20.93 -52.50
N SER A 343 24.02 -20.53 -51.80
CA SER A 343 22.74 -21.24 -51.76
C SER A 343 22.06 -21.31 -53.14
N GLN A 344 22.03 -20.19 -53.87
CA GLN A 344 21.53 -20.15 -55.24
C GLN A 344 22.34 -21.07 -56.16
N ARG A 345 23.66 -21.10 -56.03
CA ARG A 345 24.54 -21.97 -56.84
C ARG A 345 24.30 -23.45 -56.54
N LEU A 346 24.13 -23.81 -55.27
CA LEU A 346 23.80 -25.19 -54.86
C LEU A 346 22.41 -25.59 -55.36
N THR A 347 21.43 -24.69 -55.23
CA THR A 347 20.05 -24.92 -55.70
C THR A 347 20.04 -25.13 -57.22
N LEU A 348 20.71 -24.28 -58.01
CA LEU A 348 20.79 -24.45 -59.46
C LEU A 348 21.39 -25.80 -59.87
N ARG A 349 22.45 -26.25 -59.18
CA ARG A 349 23.05 -27.57 -59.43
C ARG A 349 22.15 -28.74 -59.04
N ALA A 350 21.25 -28.53 -58.08
CA ALA A 350 20.37 -29.58 -57.60
C ALA A 350 19.11 -29.75 -58.46
N ILE A 351 18.67 -28.69 -59.16
CA ILE A 351 17.37 -28.67 -59.83
C ILE A 351 17.41 -29.02 -61.32
N ALA A 352 18.53 -28.81 -62.03
CA ALA A 352 18.65 -29.15 -63.44
C ALA A 352 20.11 -29.16 -63.93
N ASP A 353 20.35 -29.83 -65.06
CA ASP A 353 21.65 -29.86 -65.75
C ASP A 353 21.74 -28.89 -66.94
N ASN A 354 20.67 -28.12 -67.22
CA ASN A 354 20.63 -27.14 -68.30
C ASN A 354 19.73 -25.94 -67.95
N ALA A 355 19.87 -24.87 -68.73
CA ALA A 355 19.18 -23.60 -68.47
C ALA A 355 17.65 -23.72 -68.54
N GLN A 356 17.12 -24.49 -69.49
CA GLN A 356 15.67 -24.61 -69.68
C GLN A 356 15.03 -25.38 -68.52
N GLY A 357 15.59 -26.52 -68.13
CA GLY A 357 15.11 -27.29 -66.98
C GLY A 357 15.19 -26.50 -65.66
N ALA A 358 16.22 -25.66 -65.49
CA ALA A 358 16.33 -24.79 -64.33
C ALA A 358 15.24 -23.69 -64.33
N ILE A 359 14.93 -23.12 -65.50
CA ILE A 359 13.85 -22.13 -65.64
C ILE A 359 12.49 -22.76 -65.34
N ASP A 360 12.22 -23.96 -65.88
CA ASP A 360 10.96 -24.66 -65.68
C ASP A 360 10.70 -24.96 -64.19
N GLU A 361 11.72 -25.41 -63.45
CA GLU A 361 11.62 -25.64 -62.01
C GLU A 361 11.45 -24.33 -61.20
N LEU A 362 12.13 -23.25 -61.60
CA LEU A 362 11.94 -21.94 -60.95
C LEU A 362 10.53 -21.39 -61.22
N ASP A 363 9.95 -21.63 -62.40
CA ASP A 363 8.57 -21.27 -62.72
C ASP A 363 7.57 -22.08 -61.88
N VAL A 364 7.80 -23.37 -61.64
CA VAL A 364 7.00 -24.18 -60.69
C VAL A 364 7.03 -23.57 -59.29
N ARG A 365 8.21 -23.13 -58.82
CA ARG A 365 8.35 -22.47 -57.51
C ARG A 365 7.62 -21.13 -57.46
N LEU A 366 7.69 -20.31 -58.50
CA LEU A 366 6.95 -19.04 -58.58
C LEU A 366 5.44 -19.28 -58.60
N ILE A 367 4.97 -20.27 -59.36
CA ILE A 367 3.56 -20.67 -59.40
C ILE A 367 3.09 -21.13 -58.02
N SER A 368 3.91 -21.90 -57.28
CA SER A 368 3.53 -22.35 -55.93
C SER A 368 3.37 -21.20 -54.92
N GLN A 369 4.10 -20.08 -55.10
CA GLN A 369 4.04 -18.92 -54.21
C GLN A 369 2.95 -17.93 -54.62
N LEU A 370 2.72 -17.76 -55.93
CA LEU A 370 1.73 -16.83 -56.48
C LEU A 370 0.33 -17.45 -56.62
N GLY A 371 0.24 -18.77 -56.76
CA GLY A 371 -1.01 -19.55 -56.79
C GLY A 371 -1.29 -20.28 -58.10
N SER A 372 -1.01 -19.66 -59.25
CA SER A 372 -1.27 -20.25 -60.57
C SER A 372 -0.38 -19.65 -61.66
N ALA A 373 -0.34 -20.30 -62.83
CA ALA A 373 0.38 -19.80 -64.00
C ALA A 373 -0.21 -18.47 -64.52
N GLU A 374 -1.53 -18.31 -64.46
CA GLU A 374 -2.23 -17.08 -64.84
C GLU A 374 -1.85 -15.91 -63.91
N LEU A 375 -1.71 -16.19 -62.60
CA LEU A 375 -1.30 -15.19 -61.62
C LEU A 375 0.18 -14.79 -61.79
N LEU A 376 1.04 -15.72 -62.19
CA LEU A 376 2.43 -15.41 -62.55
C LEU A 376 2.49 -14.46 -63.77
N GLN A 377 1.72 -14.73 -64.82
CA GLN A 377 1.66 -13.84 -66.00
C GLN A 377 1.11 -12.46 -65.65
N LEU A 378 0.05 -12.40 -64.83
CA LEU A 378 -0.53 -11.14 -64.38
C LEU A 378 0.48 -10.34 -63.54
N PHE A 379 1.16 -11.01 -62.60
CA PHE A 379 2.19 -10.40 -61.76
C PHE A 379 3.36 -9.83 -62.59
N GLU A 380 3.82 -10.56 -63.59
CA GLU A 380 4.87 -10.09 -64.51
C GLU A 380 4.43 -8.87 -65.32
N LYS A 381 3.16 -8.83 -65.75
CA LYS A 381 2.58 -7.67 -66.43
C LYS A 381 2.54 -6.44 -65.53
N GLU A 382 2.15 -6.59 -64.28
CA GLU A 382 2.15 -5.50 -63.30
C GLU A 382 3.56 -4.96 -63.04
N ARG A 383 4.55 -5.85 -62.97
CA ARG A 383 5.96 -5.47 -62.82
C ARG A 383 6.52 -4.77 -64.06
N ALA A 384 6.18 -5.24 -65.26
CA ALA A 384 6.61 -4.64 -66.52
C ALA A 384 6.00 -3.26 -66.77
N ALA A 385 4.78 -3.02 -66.27
CA ALA A 385 4.11 -1.72 -66.36
C ALA A 385 4.79 -0.62 -65.50
N ALA A 386 5.65 -0.99 -64.56
CA ALA A 386 6.35 -0.06 -63.68
C ALA A 386 7.73 -0.59 -63.27
N PRO A 387 8.72 -0.60 -64.19
CA PRO A 387 10.01 -1.28 -63.99
C PRO A 387 10.90 -0.70 -62.87
N ASN A 388 10.57 0.49 -62.35
CA ASN A 388 11.27 1.13 -61.23
C ASN A 388 10.55 0.96 -59.87
N ARG A 389 9.45 0.19 -59.80
CA ARG A 389 8.72 -0.04 -58.54
C ARG A 389 9.26 -1.27 -57.80
N ASP A 390 9.25 -1.21 -56.47
CA ASP A 390 9.58 -2.35 -55.63
C ASP A 390 8.57 -3.50 -55.82
N LEU A 391 9.03 -4.73 -55.61
CA LEU A 391 8.26 -5.97 -55.73
C LEU A 391 6.98 -5.94 -54.89
N GLN A 392 7.01 -5.27 -53.74
CA GLN A 392 5.86 -5.07 -52.87
C GLN A 392 4.73 -4.31 -53.58
N THR A 393 5.04 -3.26 -54.34
CA THR A 393 4.02 -2.47 -55.05
C THR A 393 3.37 -3.27 -56.18
N ALA A 394 4.11 -4.20 -56.82
CA ALA A 394 3.53 -5.11 -57.80
C ALA A 394 2.58 -6.12 -57.15
N LEU A 395 2.92 -6.63 -55.96
CA LEU A 395 2.04 -7.50 -55.16
C LEU A 395 0.80 -6.77 -54.67
N GLU A 396 0.90 -5.48 -54.32
CA GLU A 396 -0.24 -4.64 -53.96
C GLU A 396 -1.18 -4.41 -55.14
N SER A 397 -0.64 -4.14 -56.33
CA SER A 397 -1.46 -4.02 -57.55
C SER A 397 -2.18 -5.34 -57.87
N LEU A 398 -1.50 -6.47 -57.67
CA LEU A 398 -2.11 -7.80 -57.80
C LEU A 398 -3.24 -8.02 -56.77
N ALA A 399 -3.03 -7.61 -55.52
CA ALA A 399 -4.01 -7.71 -54.44
C ALA A 399 -5.31 -6.93 -54.71
N GLN A 400 -5.24 -5.83 -55.48
CA GLN A 400 -6.42 -5.05 -55.86
C GLN A 400 -7.26 -5.72 -56.97
N LYS A 401 -6.66 -6.64 -57.73
CA LYS A 401 -7.27 -7.25 -58.92
C LYS A 401 -7.74 -8.69 -58.68
N VAL A 402 -7.31 -9.29 -57.58
CA VAL A 402 -7.45 -10.73 -57.32
C VAL A 402 -7.85 -10.97 -55.86
N ALA A 403 -8.78 -11.91 -55.62
CA ALA A 403 -9.20 -12.27 -54.27
C ALA A 403 -8.03 -12.87 -53.47
N PRO A 404 -7.77 -12.45 -52.21
CA PRO A 404 -6.61 -12.91 -51.46
C PRO A 404 -6.50 -14.43 -51.31
N ASP A 405 -7.64 -15.12 -51.19
CA ASP A 405 -7.71 -16.58 -50.97
C ASP A 405 -7.25 -17.39 -52.20
N SER A 406 -7.08 -16.74 -53.36
CA SER A 406 -6.58 -17.37 -54.59
C SER A 406 -5.06 -17.33 -54.75
N SER A 407 -4.33 -16.69 -53.83
CA SER A 407 -2.87 -16.57 -53.89
C SER A 407 -2.24 -16.75 -52.50
N PRO A 408 -1.29 -17.69 -52.31
CA PRO A 408 -0.63 -17.92 -51.03
C PRO A 408 0.05 -16.66 -50.45
N ILE A 409 0.69 -15.84 -51.29
CA ILE A 409 1.31 -14.58 -50.86
C ILE A 409 0.28 -13.53 -50.43
N LEU A 410 -0.87 -13.44 -51.12
CA LEU A 410 -1.95 -12.51 -50.76
C LEU A 410 -2.70 -12.96 -49.50
N MET A 411 -2.83 -14.27 -49.27
CA MET A 411 -3.35 -14.84 -48.02
C MET A 411 -2.47 -14.49 -46.82
N ARG A 412 -1.14 -14.56 -46.96
CA ARG A 412 -0.19 -14.11 -45.92
C ARG A 412 -0.37 -12.61 -45.64
N ARG A 413 -0.50 -11.78 -46.68
CA ARG A 413 -0.79 -10.34 -46.56
C ARG A 413 -2.12 -10.08 -45.85
N LYS A 414 -3.21 -10.75 -46.24
CA LYS A 414 -4.53 -10.63 -45.59
C LYS A 414 -4.49 -11.00 -44.11
N ARG A 415 -3.77 -12.06 -43.73
CA ARG A 415 -3.59 -12.44 -42.31
C ARG A 415 -2.83 -11.37 -41.53
N LEU A 416 -1.78 -10.81 -42.13
CA LEU A 416 -1.05 -9.69 -41.55
C LEU A 416 -1.95 -8.46 -41.39
N ASP A 417 -2.71 -8.10 -42.42
CA ASP A 417 -3.61 -6.94 -42.41
C ASP A 417 -4.75 -7.12 -41.40
N GLU A 418 -5.30 -8.33 -41.25
CA GLU A 418 -6.31 -8.62 -40.23
C GLU A 418 -5.72 -8.56 -38.82
N ALA A 419 -4.49 -9.05 -38.61
CA ALA A 419 -3.80 -8.92 -37.33
C ALA A 419 -3.48 -7.45 -37.01
N VAL A 420 -3.08 -6.66 -38.01
CA VAL A 420 -2.90 -5.20 -37.89
C VAL A 420 -4.23 -4.50 -37.65
N LYS A 421 -5.34 -4.97 -38.25
CA LYS A 421 -6.69 -4.45 -38.02
C LYS A 421 -7.20 -4.76 -36.61
N GLN A 422 -6.81 -5.89 -36.03
CA GLN A 422 -7.04 -6.19 -34.61
C GLN A 422 -6.32 -5.20 -33.68
N LEU A 423 -5.21 -4.59 -34.11
CA LEU A 423 -4.64 -3.40 -33.45
C LEU A 423 -5.38 -2.11 -33.82
N ASN A 424 -5.81 -1.97 -35.08
CA ASN A 424 -6.46 -0.79 -35.66
C ASN A 424 -7.99 -0.81 -35.57
N LEU A 425 -8.57 -1.38 -34.51
CA LEU A 425 -9.86 -0.89 -34.03
C LEU A 425 -9.61 0.57 -33.61
N GLU A 426 -10.09 1.47 -34.45
CA GLU A 426 -9.90 2.93 -34.45
C GLU A 426 -9.84 3.53 -33.04
N GLU A 427 -8.82 4.35 -32.78
CA GLU A 427 -8.77 5.27 -31.62
C GLU A 427 -8.95 4.66 -30.21
N ILE A 428 -8.24 3.58 -29.88
CA ILE A 428 -7.58 3.58 -28.55
C ILE A 428 -6.44 4.59 -28.66
N GLY A 429 -6.83 5.87 -28.57
CA GLY A 429 -5.92 6.99 -28.61
C GLY A 429 -4.79 6.83 -27.60
N GLU A 430 -3.69 7.50 -27.90
CA GLU A 430 -2.65 7.86 -26.94
C GLU A 430 -3.22 8.03 -25.53
N VAL A 431 -2.63 7.30 -24.59
CA VAL A 431 -3.03 7.19 -23.18
C VAL A 431 -4.33 6.40 -23.08
N SER A 432 -4.22 5.16 -22.57
CA SER A 432 -5.33 4.21 -22.45
C SER A 432 -6.61 4.93 -21.97
N LEU A 433 -7.80 4.55 -22.43
CA LEU A 433 -9.05 5.10 -21.89
C LEU A 433 -9.04 5.10 -20.34
N LEU A 434 -8.37 4.09 -19.75
CA LEU A 434 -8.12 3.95 -18.32
C LEU A 434 -6.97 4.81 -17.76
N GLU A 435 -6.01 5.18 -18.58
CA GLU A 435 -4.89 6.07 -18.26
C GLU A 435 -5.33 7.54 -18.41
N LYS A 436 -6.31 7.83 -19.28
CA LYS A 436 -7.14 9.04 -19.26
C LYS A 436 -8.08 9.04 -18.07
N LEU A 437 -8.67 7.90 -17.68
CA LEU A 437 -9.40 7.78 -16.39
C LEU A 437 -8.48 7.96 -15.18
N ARG A 438 -7.20 7.56 -15.26
CA ARG A 438 -6.16 7.80 -14.24
C ARG A 438 -5.66 9.25 -14.24
N ALA A 439 -5.48 9.86 -15.41
CA ALA A 439 -4.98 11.23 -15.58
C ALA A 439 -6.07 12.28 -15.36
N THR A 440 -7.35 11.93 -15.56
CA THR A 440 -8.44 12.66 -14.94
C THR A 440 -8.46 12.26 -13.47
N SER A 441 -7.84 13.09 -12.63
CA SER A 441 -8.01 13.14 -11.16
C SER A 441 -9.50 13.33 -10.72
N ALA A 442 -10.47 13.07 -11.60
CA ALA A 442 -11.88 13.44 -11.52
C ALA A 442 -12.87 12.29 -11.84
N MET A 443 -12.44 11.08 -12.19
CA MET A 443 -13.36 9.92 -12.22
C MET A 443 -12.89 8.86 -11.22
N ARG A 444 -13.38 9.02 -9.99
CA ARG A 444 -13.39 7.97 -8.97
C ARG A 444 -14.05 6.74 -9.59
N THR A 445 -13.28 5.69 -9.87
CA THR A 445 -13.86 4.34 -9.94
C THR A 445 -14.69 4.19 -8.66
N PRO A 446 -15.98 3.83 -8.73
CA PRO A 446 -16.80 3.73 -7.53
C PRO A 446 -16.08 2.81 -6.54
N ILE A 447 -15.77 3.36 -5.37
CA ILE A 447 -15.12 2.65 -4.27
C ILE A 447 -16.03 1.47 -3.96
N SER A 448 -15.50 0.25 -4.04
CA SER A 448 -16.30 -0.93 -3.74
C SER A 448 -16.60 -0.99 -2.24
N GLU A 449 -17.65 -1.71 -1.85
CA GLU A 449 -17.95 -1.94 -0.43
C GLU A 449 -16.77 -2.59 0.30
N ILE A 450 -15.97 -3.41 -0.38
CA ILE A 450 -14.75 -3.97 0.21
C ILE A 450 -13.68 -2.89 0.45
N ASP A 451 -13.52 -1.91 -0.42
CA ASP A 451 -12.54 -0.83 -0.22
C ASP A 451 -12.92 0.05 0.99
N LEU A 452 -14.22 0.22 1.24
CA LEU A 452 -14.74 0.91 2.44
C LEU A 452 -14.45 0.09 3.71
N LEU A 453 -14.71 -1.22 3.67
CA LEU A 453 -14.45 -2.14 4.78
C LEU A 453 -12.96 -2.44 5.00
N THR A 454 -12.09 -2.11 4.04
CA THR A 454 -10.63 -2.33 4.11
C THR A 454 -9.84 -1.01 4.05
N HIS A 455 -10.47 0.10 4.43
CA HIS A 455 -9.87 1.42 4.27
C HIS A 455 -8.57 1.60 5.08
N HIS A 456 -8.42 0.97 6.26
CA HIS A 456 -7.19 1.00 7.03
C HIS A 456 -6.08 0.22 6.31
N TYR A 457 -6.39 -0.93 5.71
CA TYR A 457 -5.46 -1.66 4.85
C TYR A 457 -4.97 -0.81 3.67
N ARG A 458 -5.89 -0.09 3.00
CA ARG A 458 -5.57 0.79 1.84
C ARG A 458 -4.70 1.97 2.26
N ARG A 459 -5.00 2.61 3.39
CA ARG A 459 -4.16 3.68 3.94
C ARG A 459 -2.78 3.15 4.31
N GLY A 460 -2.69 1.96 4.91
CA GLY A 460 -1.43 1.28 5.21
C GLY A 460 -0.59 1.01 3.96
N GLU A 461 -1.21 0.53 2.88
CA GLU A 461 -0.54 0.36 1.58
C GLU A 461 0.03 1.68 1.05
N SER A 462 -0.76 2.76 1.13
CA SER A 462 -0.33 4.11 0.72
C SER A 462 0.79 4.68 1.61
N LEU A 463 0.73 4.43 2.92
CA LEU A 463 1.79 4.78 3.86
C LEU A 463 3.08 3.99 3.56
N PHE A 464 2.98 2.71 3.22
CA PHE A 464 4.14 1.89 2.85
C PHE A 464 4.89 2.45 1.62
N LEU A 465 4.17 3.05 0.67
CA LEU A 465 4.77 3.76 -0.48
C LEU A 465 5.32 5.14 -0.08
N SER A 466 4.50 5.98 0.52
CA SER A 466 4.87 7.37 0.84
C SER A 466 5.97 7.49 1.90
N GLN A 467 6.05 6.54 2.83
CA GLN A 467 7.12 6.42 3.84
C GLN A 467 8.33 5.62 3.32
N ALA A 468 8.42 5.35 2.01
CA ALA A 468 9.54 4.68 1.36
C ALA A 468 9.86 3.25 1.85
N CYS A 469 8.95 2.59 2.57
CA CYS A 469 9.19 1.22 3.06
C CYS A 469 9.48 0.25 1.89
N TYR A 470 8.81 0.46 0.75
CA TYR A 470 8.96 -0.33 -0.48
C TYR A 470 10.38 -0.33 -1.08
N ALA A 471 11.17 0.71 -0.80
CA ALA A 471 12.50 0.85 -1.36
C ALA A 471 13.51 -0.06 -0.62
N CYS A 472 13.28 -0.32 0.66
CA CYS A 472 14.11 -1.22 1.47
C CYS A 472 13.53 -2.63 1.54
N HIS A 473 12.21 -2.77 1.68
CA HIS A 473 11.54 -4.04 1.93
C HIS A 473 10.86 -4.62 0.69
N ARG A 474 11.00 -5.94 0.53
CA ARG A 474 10.30 -6.70 -0.51
C ARG A 474 8.90 -7.07 -0.06
N VAL A 475 7.93 -6.93 -0.96
CA VAL A 475 6.59 -7.53 -0.87
C VAL A 475 6.26 -8.06 -2.26
N ALA A 476 6.14 -9.38 -2.41
CA ALA A 476 5.96 -10.00 -3.72
C ALA A 476 4.76 -9.41 -4.47
N GLY A 477 4.99 -8.99 -5.72
CA GLY A 477 3.98 -8.35 -6.56
C GLY A 477 3.70 -6.87 -6.26
N PHE A 478 4.37 -6.27 -5.28
CA PHE A 478 4.16 -4.87 -4.87
C PHE A 478 5.43 -4.06 -4.63
N ALA A 479 6.49 -4.64 -4.06
CA ALA A 479 7.74 -3.95 -3.75
C ALA A 479 8.95 -4.86 -3.93
N ARG A 480 10.03 -4.33 -4.52
CA ARG A 480 11.27 -5.07 -4.85
C ARG A 480 12.45 -4.79 -3.92
N GLY A 481 12.25 -4.03 -2.84
CA GLY A 481 13.34 -3.64 -1.94
C GLY A 481 14.16 -4.84 -1.44
N GLY A 482 15.48 -4.69 -1.35
CA GLY A 482 16.38 -5.80 -0.98
C GLY A 482 17.34 -5.48 0.17
N ILE A 483 17.11 -4.38 0.87
CA ILE A 483 17.96 -3.90 1.98
C ILE A 483 17.43 -4.42 3.32
N GLY A 484 16.12 -4.33 3.51
CA GLY A 484 15.42 -4.85 4.68
C GLY A 484 14.96 -6.30 4.47
N PRO A 485 14.48 -6.97 5.53
CA PRO A 485 13.86 -8.28 5.42
C PRO A 485 12.65 -8.26 4.46
N GLU A 486 12.39 -9.39 3.82
CA GLU A 486 11.21 -9.59 2.98
C GLU A 486 9.95 -9.71 3.83
N LEU A 487 8.92 -8.93 3.49
CA LEU A 487 7.68 -8.78 4.26
C LEU A 487 6.48 -9.46 3.58
N THR A 488 6.71 -10.29 2.56
CA THR A 488 5.66 -10.99 1.81
C THR A 488 4.76 -11.87 2.69
N GLU A 489 5.30 -12.39 3.79
CA GLU A 489 4.60 -13.24 4.75
C GLU A 489 4.59 -12.66 6.18
N GLU A 490 4.77 -11.34 6.30
CA GLU A 490 4.87 -10.65 7.60
C GLU A 490 3.64 -10.89 8.50
N GLY A 491 2.46 -11.09 7.91
CA GLY A 491 1.23 -11.43 8.62
C GLY A 491 1.16 -12.84 9.21
N LEU A 492 2.21 -13.66 9.04
CA LEU A 492 2.41 -14.90 9.79
C LEU A 492 3.24 -14.68 11.07
N VAL A 493 3.86 -13.51 11.22
CA VAL A 493 4.66 -13.14 12.37
C VAL A 493 3.76 -12.55 13.46
N TYR A 494 4.18 -12.68 14.72
CA TYR A 494 3.42 -12.16 15.85
C TYR A 494 3.31 -10.62 15.78
N PRO A 495 2.11 -10.01 15.83
CA PRO A 495 1.90 -8.58 15.59
C PRO A 495 2.74 -7.64 16.48
N TRP A 496 3.03 -8.03 17.72
CA TRP A 496 3.92 -7.23 18.57
C TRP A 496 5.32 -7.06 17.95
N PHE A 497 5.90 -8.12 17.38
CA PHE A 497 7.22 -8.05 16.76
C PHE A 497 7.23 -7.13 15.53
N VAL A 498 6.18 -7.24 14.69
CA VAL A 498 5.99 -6.35 13.53
C VAL A 498 5.93 -4.89 13.99
N LYS A 499 5.19 -4.62 15.07
CA LYS A 499 5.07 -3.29 15.67
C LYS A 499 6.41 -2.79 16.23
N GLU A 500 7.07 -3.59 17.09
CA GLU A 500 8.36 -3.28 17.75
C GLU A 500 9.41 -2.92 16.69
N SER A 501 9.46 -3.69 15.61
CA SER A 501 10.37 -3.45 14.48
C SER A 501 10.17 -2.11 13.78
N MET A 502 8.96 -1.54 13.79
CA MET A 502 8.70 -0.22 13.19
C MET A 502 8.94 0.95 14.15
N VAL A 503 8.54 0.81 15.41
CA VAL A 503 8.62 1.91 16.40
C VAL A 503 9.97 1.99 17.09
N TRP A 504 10.68 0.86 17.16
CA TRP A 504 12.02 0.76 17.71
C TRP A 504 12.84 -0.29 16.95
N PRO A 505 13.24 -0.02 15.69
CA PRO A 505 13.93 -0.99 14.86
C PRO A 505 15.25 -1.54 15.46
N GLN A 506 15.86 -0.77 16.37
CA GLN A 506 17.09 -1.12 17.07
C GLN A 506 16.87 -1.95 18.36
N ALA A 507 15.62 -2.24 18.74
CA ALA A 507 15.30 -3.01 19.94
C ALA A 507 15.88 -4.43 19.88
N ASP A 508 15.60 -5.15 18.80
CA ASP A 508 16.04 -6.52 18.59
C ASP A 508 17.39 -6.59 17.86
N LEU A 509 17.68 -5.62 16.99
CA LEU A 509 18.92 -5.53 16.24
C LEU A 509 19.59 -4.17 16.43
N PRO A 510 20.55 -4.03 17.39
CA PRO A 510 21.20 -2.75 17.67
C PRO A 510 21.92 -2.11 16.47
N THR A 511 22.28 -2.91 15.46
CA THR A 511 22.92 -2.46 14.22
C THR A 511 21.94 -2.15 13.09
N SER A 512 20.63 -2.19 13.36
CA SER A 512 19.60 -1.88 12.36
C SER A 512 19.76 -0.46 11.83
N THR A 513 19.83 -0.32 10.51
CA THR A 513 19.88 0.98 9.82
C THR A 513 18.49 1.52 9.48
N MET A 514 17.42 0.81 9.87
CA MET A 514 16.05 1.28 9.67
C MET A 514 15.80 2.50 10.56
N PRO A 515 15.39 3.65 9.99
CA PRO A 515 15.17 4.85 10.76
C PRO A 515 13.91 4.74 11.62
N ASN A 516 13.91 5.43 12.76
CA ASN A 516 12.70 5.58 13.56
C ASN A 516 11.83 6.71 12.95
N TYR A 517 10.80 6.32 12.21
CA TYR A 517 9.86 7.25 11.58
C TYR A 517 8.97 7.98 12.59
N ARG A 518 8.96 7.59 13.88
CA ARG A 518 8.11 8.18 14.93
C ARG A 518 6.66 8.29 14.47
N LEU A 519 6.09 7.16 14.03
CA LEU A 519 4.74 7.09 13.48
C LEU A 519 3.69 7.28 14.56
N ASP A 520 2.61 7.97 14.21
CA ASP A 520 1.42 8.11 15.04
C ASP A 520 0.68 6.79 15.26
N HIS A 521 -0.09 6.68 16.34
CA HIS A 521 -0.87 5.48 16.63
C HIS A 521 -1.84 5.11 15.50
N GLU A 522 -2.45 6.10 14.82
CA GLU A 522 -3.32 5.85 13.66
C GLU A 522 -2.53 5.30 12.47
N GLU A 523 -1.39 5.92 12.14
CA GLU A 523 -0.53 5.51 11.03
C GLU A 523 0.04 4.10 11.26
N LEU A 524 0.44 3.83 12.50
CA LEU A 524 0.94 2.55 12.91
C LEU A 524 -0.16 1.47 12.82
N SER A 525 -1.40 1.80 13.18
CA SER A 525 -2.55 0.90 13.03
C SER A 525 -2.78 0.55 11.56
N ASP A 526 -2.76 1.54 10.67
CA ASP A 526 -2.94 1.37 9.23
C ASP A 526 -1.81 0.52 8.62
N LEU A 527 -0.54 0.86 8.91
CA LEU A 527 0.62 0.10 8.46
C LEU A 527 0.63 -1.34 8.98
N MET A 528 0.31 -1.54 10.27
CA MET A 528 0.15 -2.88 10.84
C MET A 528 -0.94 -3.67 10.13
N THR A 529 -2.08 -3.04 9.85
CA THR A 529 -3.19 -3.68 9.12
C THR A 529 -2.74 -4.14 7.74
N TYR A 530 -1.98 -3.31 7.02
CA TYR A 530 -1.41 -3.66 5.72
C TYR A 530 -0.40 -4.82 5.81
N LEU A 531 0.55 -4.75 6.75
CA LEU A 531 1.59 -5.76 6.92
C LEU A 531 1.03 -7.12 7.37
N LEU A 532 0.06 -7.12 8.30
CA LEU A 532 -0.62 -8.34 8.72
C LEU A 532 -1.47 -8.97 7.61
N GLY A 533 -1.83 -8.18 6.60
CA GLY A 533 -2.46 -8.68 5.38
C GLY A 533 -1.49 -9.37 4.41
N GLN A 534 -0.18 -9.30 4.64
CA GLN A 534 0.82 -9.98 3.81
C GLN A 534 1.03 -11.41 4.31
N ARG A 535 0.35 -12.38 3.69
CA ARG A 535 0.45 -13.81 4.06
C ARG A 535 0.87 -14.70 2.88
N GLY A 536 1.59 -14.12 1.92
CA GLY A 536 1.95 -14.80 0.69
C GLY A 536 0.75 -15.07 -0.21
N ARG A 537 0.31 -16.34 -0.30
CA ARG A 537 -0.72 -16.78 -1.25
C ARG A 537 -2.11 -16.29 -0.85
N LYS A 538 -2.73 -15.42 -1.66
CA LYS A 538 -4.16 -15.09 -1.55
C LYS A 538 -5.01 -16.32 -1.86
N ILE A 539 -6.08 -16.56 -1.09
CA ILE A 539 -6.89 -17.78 -1.18
C ILE A 539 -7.60 -17.89 -2.55
N ARG A 540 -8.03 -16.75 -3.13
CA ARG A 540 -8.74 -16.70 -4.42
C ARG A 540 -7.86 -16.44 -5.64
N SER A 541 -6.53 -16.62 -5.57
CA SER A 541 -5.69 -16.56 -6.78
C SER A 541 -5.65 -17.90 -7.49
N SER A 542 -5.95 -17.94 -8.79
CA SER A 542 -5.69 -19.12 -9.62
C SER A 542 -4.18 -19.39 -9.63
N GLU A 543 -3.79 -20.67 -9.67
CA GLU A 543 -2.37 -21.04 -9.70
C GLU A 543 -1.68 -20.54 -10.98
N ILE A 544 -2.44 -20.48 -12.08
CA ILE A 544 -1.98 -19.97 -13.37
C ILE A 544 -1.74 -18.46 -13.29
N ASP A 545 -2.73 -17.68 -12.82
CA ASP A 545 -2.63 -16.21 -12.70
C ASP A 545 -1.44 -15.83 -11.81
N ARG A 546 -1.24 -16.59 -10.72
CA ARG A 546 -0.10 -16.40 -9.83
C ARG A 546 1.21 -16.70 -10.52
N SER A 547 1.30 -17.82 -11.23
CA SER A 547 2.53 -18.22 -11.92
C SER A 547 2.92 -17.22 -13.00
N ILE A 548 1.92 -16.69 -13.74
CA ILE A 548 2.11 -15.61 -14.71
C ILE A 548 2.58 -14.35 -14.00
N ALA A 549 1.83 -13.88 -12.99
CA ALA A 549 2.17 -12.66 -12.26
C ALA A 549 3.56 -12.71 -11.59
N LEU A 550 3.91 -13.86 -11.01
CA LEU A 550 5.22 -14.07 -10.39
C LEU A 550 6.33 -14.11 -11.44
N LYS A 551 6.10 -14.80 -12.57
CA LYS A 551 7.06 -14.84 -13.68
C LYS A 551 7.28 -13.44 -14.25
N GLU A 552 6.24 -12.70 -14.57
CA GLU A 552 6.35 -11.30 -15.05
C GLU A 552 7.11 -10.44 -14.04
N TRP A 553 6.79 -10.61 -12.76
CA TRP A 553 7.48 -9.93 -11.68
C TRP A 553 8.96 -10.29 -11.67
N GLU A 554 9.33 -11.57 -11.70
CA GLU A 554 10.72 -12.04 -11.73
C GLU A 554 11.47 -11.61 -13.00
N GLU A 555 10.77 -11.51 -14.14
CA GLU A 555 11.29 -10.99 -15.41
C GLU A 555 11.45 -9.46 -15.42
N GLY A 556 11.10 -8.78 -14.33
CA GLY A 556 11.33 -7.34 -14.14
C GLY A 556 10.21 -6.44 -14.65
N ALA A 557 8.96 -6.93 -14.70
CA ALA A 557 7.80 -6.10 -15.03
C ALA A 557 7.71 -4.88 -14.10
N LYS A 558 7.63 -3.69 -14.69
CA LYS A 558 7.60 -2.41 -13.96
C LYS A 558 6.21 -2.13 -13.37
N LEU A 559 6.16 -1.82 -12.09
CA LEU A 559 4.97 -1.30 -11.41
C LEU A 559 4.61 0.10 -11.92
N SER A 560 3.39 0.55 -11.63
CA SER A 560 2.90 1.87 -12.04
C SER A 560 3.84 3.02 -11.64
N PHE A 561 4.38 2.97 -10.41
CA PHE A 561 5.33 3.97 -9.92
C PHE A 561 6.79 3.74 -10.39
N GLU A 562 7.10 2.66 -11.10
CA GLU A 562 8.43 2.41 -11.70
C GLU A 562 8.47 2.81 -13.19
N ARG A 563 7.30 3.11 -13.78
CA ARG A 563 7.16 3.48 -15.20
C ARG A 563 7.74 4.87 -15.50
N PRO A 564 8.19 5.09 -16.76
CA PRO A 564 8.68 6.38 -17.21
C PRO A 564 7.57 7.45 -17.18
N LEU A 565 7.98 8.71 -16.99
CA LEU A 565 7.12 9.88 -17.13
C LEU A 565 7.01 10.32 -18.59
N LEU A 566 5.85 10.86 -18.96
CA LEU A 566 5.64 11.48 -20.26
C LEU A 566 6.51 12.74 -20.40
N PRO A 567 6.92 13.12 -21.63
CA PRO A 567 7.71 14.34 -21.84
C PRO A 567 7.07 15.62 -21.27
N SER A 568 5.73 15.71 -21.30
CA SER A 568 4.98 16.83 -20.71
C SER A 568 5.05 16.89 -19.18
N GLU A 569 5.30 15.75 -18.52
CA GLU A 569 5.36 15.64 -17.05
C GLU A 569 6.76 15.92 -16.50
N GLN A 570 7.81 15.71 -17.30
CA GLN A 570 9.21 15.80 -16.85
C GLN A 570 9.67 17.23 -16.48
N ARG A 571 9.00 18.27 -16.99
CA ARG A 571 9.28 19.69 -16.71
C ARG A 571 8.09 20.36 -16.00
N ASN A 572 7.36 19.60 -15.19
CA ASN A 572 6.27 20.11 -14.36
C ASN A 572 6.71 20.15 -12.89
N LEU A 573 6.81 21.35 -12.31
CA LEU A 573 7.29 21.52 -10.92
C LEU A 573 6.32 20.90 -9.91
N GLU A 574 5.01 21.06 -10.09
CA GLU A 574 4.00 20.47 -9.23
C GLU A 574 4.01 18.94 -9.32
N GLY A 575 4.16 18.40 -10.53
CA GLY A 575 4.35 16.96 -10.73
C GLY A 575 5.61 16.42 -10.04
N ALA A 576 6.73 17.15 -10.13
CA ALA A 576 7.97 16.76 -9.47
C ALA A 576 7.88 16.81 -7.93
N LEU A 577 7.26 17.87 -7.38
CA LEU A 577 6.96 17.97 -5.95
C LEU A 577 6.01 16.86 -5.49
N THR A 578 5.05 16.48 -6.33
CA THR A 578 4.15 15.35 -6.06
C THR A 578 4.93 14.03 -5.99
N ILE A 579 5.86 13.79 -6.90
CA ILE A 579 6.76 12.62 -6.85
C ILE A 579 7.58 12.63 -5.56
N PHE A 580 8.15 13.79 -5.19
CA PHE A 580 8.92 13.92 -3.95
C PHE A 580 8.06 13.58 -2.71
N ALA A 581 6.83 14.08 -2.66
CA ALA A 581 5.91 13.87 -1.55
C ALA A 581 5.39 12.43 -1.44
N THR A 582 5.07 11.79 -2.58
CA THR A 582 4.30 10.53 -2.60
C THR A 582 5.17 9.28 -2.82
N GLN A 583 6.38 9.42 -3.36
CA GLN A 583 7.22 8.29 -3.77
C GLN A 583 8.50 8.19 -2.93
N GLY A 584 8.38 8.50 -1.63
CA GLY A 584 9.39 8.16 -0.64
C GLY A 584 10.50 9.18 -0.39
N CYS A 585 10.63 10.26 -1.18
CA CYS A 585 11.66 11.27 -0.91
C CYS A 585 11.36 12.02 0.41
N ALA A 586 10.10 12.44 0.60
CA ALA A 586 9.63 13.13 1.79
C ALA A 586 9.68 12.27 3.07
N ALA A 587 9.75 10.93 2.93
CA ALA A 587 9.92 10.01 4.05
C ALA A 587 11.23 10.25 4.81
N CYS A 588 12.25 10.78 4.14
CA CYS A 588 13.55 11.03 4.74
C CYS A 588 13.99 12.49 4.64
N HIS A 589 13.60 13.20 3.59
CA HIS A 589 14.07 14.55 3.30
C HIS A 589 12.97 15.58 3.47
N ARG A 590 13.24 16.63 4.24
CA ARG A 590 12.36 17.80 4.35
C ARG A 590 12.72 18.86 3.31
N LEU A 591 11.77 19.23 2.44
CA LEU A 591 11.97 20.17 1.32
C LEU A 591 11.04 21.38 1.40
N VAL A 592 11.63 22.58 1.45
CA VAL A 592 10.93 23.86 1.32
C VAL A 592 10.67 24.15 -0.15
N GLY A 593 9.41 24.41 -0.51
CA GLY A 593 9.01 24.66 -1.90
C GLY A 593 7.51 24.47 -2.19
N TYR A 594 6.77 23.90 -1.24
CA TYR A 594 5.33 23.64 -1.36
C TYR A 594 4.51 24.91 -1.14
N THR A 595 3.49 25.08 -1.98
CA THR A 595 2.53 26.18 -1.86
C THR A 595 1.23 25.69 -1.25
N THR A 596 0.52 26.59 -0.58
CA THR A 596 -0.79 26.33 0.00
C THR A 596 -1.73 27.49 -0.25
N GLN A 597 -3.03 27.22 -0.22
CA GLN A 597 -4.07 28.25 -0.25
C GLN A 597 -4.07 29.10 1.03
N VAL A 598 -3.53 28.61 2.15
CA VAL A 598 -3.56 29.32 3.43
C VAL A 598 -2.44 30.36 3.45
N ALA A 599 -2.79 31.61 3.75
CA ALA A 599 -1.86 32.73 3.83
C ALA A 599 -1.87 33.35 5.24
N LEU A 600 -0.77 33.97 5.63
CA LEU A 600 -0.72 34.80 6.83
C LEU A 600 -1.17 36.23 6.51
N ALA A 601 -1.86 36.86 7.46
CA ALA A 601 -2.28 38.25 7.34
C ALA A 601 -1.07 39.17 7.14
N GLY A 602 -1.16 40.05 6.14
CA GLY A 602 -0.09 40.96 5.73
C GLY A 602 0.71 40.49 4.50
N GLU A 603 0.50 39.27 4.00
CA GLU A 603 1.18 38.72 2.82
C GLU A 603 0.76 39.34 1.48
N GLU A 604 -0.21 40.26 1.47
CA GLU A 604 -0.63 41.00 0.27
C GLU A 604 0.53 41.81 -0.36
N GLN A 605 1.50 42.20 0.47
CA GLN A 605 2.73 42.90 0.05
C GLN A 605 3.96 42.16 0.60
N PRO A 606 4.63 41.33 -0.22
CA PRO A 606 5.83 40.60 0.19
C PRO A 606 6.93 41.53 0.71
N GLY A 607 7.53 41.19 1.83
CA GLY A 607 8.55 41.98 2.55
C GLY A 607 7.99 43.08 3.45
N SER A 608 6.67 43.23 3.56
CA SER A 608 6.04 44.24 4.43
C SER A 608 6.31 43.98 5.91
N GLU A 609 6.26 45.03 6.73
CA GLU A 609 6.42 44.90 8.18
C GLU A 609 5.32 44.04 8.82
N ALA A 610 4.12 44.05 8.24
CA ALA A 610 3.01 43.21 8.67
C ALA A 610 3.29 41.72 8.45
N GLU A 611 3.76 41.35 7.26
CA GLU A 611 4.17 39.97 6.96
C GLU A 611 5.32 39.52 7.89
N LYS A 612 6.36 40.35 8.05
CA LYS A 612 7.49 40.04 8.95
C LYS A 612 7.03 39.77 10.38
N LYS A 613 6.12 40.60 10.91
CA LYS A 613 5.55 40.42 12.25
C LYS A 613 4.69 39.15 12.35
N SER A 614 3.96 38.81 11.29
CA SER A 614 3.17 37.57 11.22
C SER A 614 4.05 36.32 11.20
N LEU A 615 5.08 36.31 10.36
CA LEU A 615 6.06 35.22 10.27
C LEU A 615 6.83 35.04 11.57
N LYS A 616 7.30 36.14 12.18
CA LYS A 616 8.01 36.08 13.47
C LYS A 616 7.13 35.46 14.56
N TRP A 617 5.88 35.91 14.68
CA TRP A 617 4.93 35.34 15.64
C TRP A 617 4.69 33.84 15.35
N PHE A 618 4.57 33.45 14.08
CA PHE A 618 4.38 32.06 13.70
C PHE A 618 5.58 31.20 14.12
N HIS A 619 6.81 31.62 13.81
CA HIS A 619 8.02 30.88 14.18
C HIS A 619 8.25 30.80 15.70
N GLU A 620 7.81 31.81 16.46
CA GLU A 620 7.86 31.80 17.92
C GLU A 620 6.79 30.89 18.54
N THR A 621 5.60 30.83 17.93
CA THR A 621 4.46 30.05 18.45
C THR A 621 4.52 28.58 18.04
N PHE A 622 4.96 28.31 16.81
CA PHE A 622 5.07 26.98 16.20
C PHE A 622 6.49 26.75 15.68
N PRO A 623 7.50 26.69 16.56
CA PRO A 623 8.88 26.46 16.13
C PRO A 623 9.02 25.08 15.49
N GLU A 624 9.92 24.95 14.50
CA GLU A 624 10.12 23.67 13.82
C GLU A 624 10.59 22.57 14.78
N LEU A 625 11.49 22.92 15.71
CA LEU A 625 12.17 21.96 16.57
C LEU A 625 12.21 22.41 18.03
N VAL A 626 11.95 21.46 18.92
CA VAL A 626 12.10 21.59 20.37
C VAL A 626 13.06 20.52 20.85
N GLY A 627 14.22 20.93 21.39
CA GLY A 627 15.24 19.98 21.85
C GLY A 627 15.87 19.13 20.73
N GLY A 628 15.93 19.65 19.49
CA GLY A 628 16.48 18.93 18.32
C GLY A 628 15.52 17.92 17.70
N ARG A 629 14.23 17.95 18.05
CA ARG A 629 13.18 17.07 17.51
C ARG A 629 11.98 17.90 17.06
N ASP A 630 11.19 17.35 16.13
CA ASP A 630 9.94 17.99 15.66
C ASP A 630 9.05 18.43 16.83
N LEU A 631 8.33 19.54 16.61
CA LEU A 631 7.42 20.13 17.60
C LEU A 631 6.43 19.08 18.17
N PRO A 632 6.49 18.82 19.50
CA PRO A 632 5.57 17.91 20.18
C PRO A 632 4.09 18.27 19.98
N GLY A 633 3.25 17.26 19.81
CA GLY A 633 1.81 17.39 19.63
C GLY A 633 1.11 18.09 20.79
N SER A 634 1.49 17.81 22.05
CA SER A 634 0.92 18.51 23.21
C SER A 634 1.21 20.02 23.20
N LEU A 635 2.38 20.42 22.68
CA LEU A 635 2.73 21.82 22.52
C LEU A 635 1.99 22.47 21.35
N ILE A 636 1.74 21.74 20.25
CA ILE A 636 0.88 22.21 19.16
C ILE A 636 -0.54 22.48 19.68
N VAL A 637 -1.12 21.53 20.41
CA VAL A 637 -2.47 21.66 20.99
C VAL A 637 -2.54 22.88 21.90
N LYS A 638 -1.58 23.00 22.84
CA LYS A 638 -1.49 24.13 23.74
C LYS A 638 -1.37 25.46 22.99
N ALA A 639 -0.50 25.52 21.98
CA ALA A 639 -0.29 26.74 21.20
C ALA A 639 -1.56 27.15 20.42
N ILE A 640 -2.30 26.20 19.86
CA ILE A 640 -3.58 26.49 19.18
C ILE A 640 -4.63 26.98 20.18
N ASP A 641 -4.74 26.35 21.34
CA ASP A 641 -5.69 26.75 22.39
C ASP A 641 -5.43 28.16 22.91
N GLU A 642 -4.17 28.49 23.20
CA GLU A 642 -3.77 29.81 23.69
C GLU A 642 -3.89 30.91 22.62
N ASN A 643 -3.93 30.55 21.33
CA ASN A 643 -3.91 31.50 20.21
C ASN A 643 -5.12 31.39 19.27
N THR A 644 -6.22 30.77 19.69
CA THR A 644 -7.37 30.50 18.81
C THR A 644 -7.88 31.74 18.06
N ALA A 645 -8.17 32.83 18.76
CA ALA A 645 -8.64 34.07 18.13
C ALA A 645 -7.59 34.70 17.20
N THR A 646 -6.30 34.61 17.58
CA THR A 646 -5.19 35.11 16.79
C THR A 646 -5.03 34.31 15.49
N ILE A 647 -5.18 32.98 15.55
CA ILE A 647 -5.13 32.10 14.37
C ILE A 647 -6.28 32.45 13.43
N ASP A 648 -7.51 32.54 13.93
CA ASP A 648 -8.68 32.86 13.11
C ASP A 648 -8.56 34.24 12.44
N GLN A 649 -7.88 35.19 13.09
CA GLN A 649 -7.63 36.52 12.51
C GLN A 649 -6.47 36.52 11.51
N ARG A 650 -5.40 35.77 11.78
CA ARG A 650 -4.15 35.84 11.01
C ARG A 650 -4.10 34.87 9.84
N PHE A 651 -4.87 33.79 9.85
CA PHE A 651 -4.86 32.80 8.79
C PHE A 651 -6.02 33.10 7.85
N VAL A 652 -5.70 33.40 6.60
CA VAL A 652 -6.68 33.77 5.57
C VAL A 652 -6.58 32.78 4.41
N ASP A 653 -7.73 32.28 3.95
CA ASP A 653 -7.78 31.47 2.74
C ASP A 653 -7.62 32.37 1.52
N SER A 654 -6.55 32.15 0.76
CA SER A 654 -6.41 32.71 -0.58
C SER A 654 -7.31 31.97 -1.58
N LYS A 655 -7.61 32.61 -2.71
CA LYS A 655 -8.52 32.03 -3.72
C LYS A 655 -7.90 30.92 -4.58
N THR A 656 -6.59 30.69 -4.49
CA THR A 656 -5.89 29.78 -5.40
C THR A 656 -5.33 28.59 -4.64
N PRO A 657 -5.81 27.35 -4.91
CA PRO A 657 -5.22 26.14 -4.35
C PRO A 657 -3.74 26.00 -4.71
N GLY A 658 -2.92 25.58 -3.75
CA GLY A 658 -1.52 25.24 -3.95
C GLY A 658 -1.29 23.74 -4.09
N VAL A 659 -0.01 23.36 -4.13
CA VAL A 659 0.42 21.95 -4.22
C VAL A 659 -0.06 21.13 -3.03
N LEU A 660 -0.08 21.70 -1.82
CA LEU A 660 -0.56 20.98 -0.63
C LEU A 660 -2.04 20.62 -0.71
N GLU A 661 -2.87 21.49 -1.28
CA GLU A 661 -4.29 21.18 -1.51
C GLU A 661 -4.48 20.10 -2.57
N ALA A 662 -3.65 20.11 -3.63
CA ALA A 662 -3.68 19.05 -4.63
C ALA A 662 -3.31 17.69 -4.03
N LEU A 663 -2.24 17.64 -3.22
CA LEU A 663 -1.79 16.44 -2.53
C LEU A 663 -2.85 15.90 -1.57
N GLU A 664 -3.43 16.73 -0.72
CA GLU A 664 -4.47 16.31 0.23
C GLU A 664 -5.77 15.89 -0.45
N ARG A 665 -6.09 16.49 -1.61
CA ARG A 665 -7.25 16.06 -2.42
C ARG A 665 -7.04 14.68 -3.02
N GLU A 666 -5.82 14.38 -3.49
CA GLU A 666 -5.48 13.10 -4.13
C GLU A 666 -5.23 11.99 -3.12
N GLN A 667 -4.56 12.30 -2.01
CA GLN A 667 -4.23 11.38 -0.92
C GLN A 667 -4.52 12.04 0.43
N PRO A 668 -5.76 11.95 0.93
CA PRO A 668 -6.15 12.55 2.21
C PRO A 668 -5.28 12.05 3.36
N GLY A 669 -4.74 12.98 4.14
CA GLY A 669 -3.86 12.73 5.28
C GLY A 669 -2.38 12.57 4.94
N LEU A 670 -1.99 12.60 3.66
CA LEU A 670 -0.59 12.44 3.23
C LEU A 670 0.33 13.47 3.89
N VAL A 671 -0.03 14.76 3.88
CA VAL A 671 0.83 15.82 4.43
C VAL A 671 1.00 15.60 5.94
N SER A 672 -0.10 15.34 6.65
CA SER A 672 -0.06 15.07 8.09
C SER A 672 0.74 13.80 8.44
N SER A 673 0.87 12.84 7.52
CA SER A 673 1.64 11.61 7.75
C SER A 673 3.15 11.81 7.88
N PHE A 674 3.65 13.00 7.51
CA PHE A 674 5.05 13.37 7.74
C PHE A 674 5.25 14.12 9.06
N TYR A 675 4.17 14.47 9.78
CA TYR A 675 4.19 15.23 11.03
C TYR A 675 3.25 14.64 12.08
N SER A 676 3.75 13.64 12.78
CA SER A 676 2.99 12.91 13.79
C SER A 676 2.50 13.79 14.95
N GLY A 677 3.18 14.89 15.26
CA GLY A 677 2.71 15.89 16.24
C GLY A 677 1.38 16.57 15.81
N PHE A 678 1.17 16.78 14.50
CA PHE A 678 -0.10 17.30 14.01
C PHE A 678 -1.20 16.24 14.00
N LYS A 679 -0.85 14.96 13.74
CA LYS A 679 -1.79 13.83 13.91
C LYS A 679 -2.28 13.75 15.36
N TYR A 680 -1.39 13.95 16.32
CA TYR A 680 -1.74 14.13 17.74
C TYR A 680 -2.74 15.28 17.93
N ALA A 681 -2.45 16.46 17.39
CA ALA A 681 -3.33 17.61 17.53
C ALA A 681 -4.73 17.40 16.93
N PHE A 682 -4.84 16.71 15.80
CA PHE A 682 -6.15 16.38 15.20
C PHE A 682 -7.03 15.55 16.14
N ARG A 683 -6.45 14.59 16.88
CA ARG A 683 -7.23 13.71 17.76
C ARG A 683 -7.40 14.20 19.20
N ALA A 684 -6.55 15.11 19.67
CA ALA A 684 -6.43 15.47 21.10
C ALA A 684 -7.73 15.93 21.77
N LYS A 685 -8.74 16.36 21.00
CA LYS A 685 -10.05 16.82 21.51
C LYS A 685 -11.22 15.87 21.22
N ASN A 686 -10.97 14.72 20.60
CA ASN A 686 -12.05 13.82 20.16
C ASN A 686 -12.94 13.36 21.31
N SER A 687 -12.37 12.96 22.45
CA SER A 687 -13.12 12.55 23.65
C SER A 687 -13.97 13.68 24.23
N ALA A 688 -13.43 14.90 24.32
CA ALA A 688 -14.17 16.06 24.80
C ALA A 688 -15.38 16.36 23.90
N PHE A 689 -15.20 16.34 22.57
CA PHE A 689 -16.31 16.53 21.64
C PHE A 689 -17.32 15.37 21.69
N ALA A 690 -16.87 14.13 21.85
CA ALA A 690 -17.76 12.98 21.99
C ALA A 690 -18.62 13.07 23.27
N GLU A 691 -18.04 13.48 24.39
CA GLU A 691 -18.77 13.72 25.64
C GLU A 691 -19.80 14.85 25.49
N GLN A 692 -19.44 15.94 24.83
CA GLN A 692 -20.37 17.04 24.54
C GLN A 692 -21.52 16.61 23.63
N LEU A 693 -21.24 15.82 22.58
CA LEU A 693 -22.27 15.27 21.69
C LEU A 693 -23.21 14.32 22.42
N ALA A 694 -22.69 13.51 23.34
CA ALA A 694 -23.50 12.61 24.17
C ALA A 694 -24.39 13.36 25.17
N GLN A 695 -23.96 14.54 25.62
CA GLN A 695 -24.74 15.41 26.53
C GLN A 695 -25.74 16.31 25.80
N ALA A 696 -25.59 16.52 24.49
CA ALA A 696 -26.46 17.38 23.71
C ALA A 696 -27.89 16.79 23.61
N THR A 697 -28.86 17.57 24.05
CA THR A 697 -30.27 17.16 24.15
C THR A 697 -31.11 17.61 22.96
N SER A 698 -30.58 18.51 22.14
CA SER A 698 -31.25 19.06 20.96
C SER A 698 -30.35 19.10 19.73
N GLU A 699 -30.95 19.06 18.53
CA GLU A 699 -30.22 19.15 17.25
C GLU A 699 -29.37 20.43 17.11
N PRO A 700 -29.84 21.64 17.54
CA PRO A 700 -29.00 22.84 17.51
C PRO A 700 -27.74 22.74 18.38
N GLU A 701 -27.82 22.08 19.55
CA GLU A 701 -26.66 21.85 20.41
C GLU A 701 -25.66 20.91 19.75
N ARG A 702 -26.13 19.82 19.14
CA ARG A 702 -25.27 18.88 18.39
C ARG A 702 -24.54 19.58 17.25
N LEU A 703 -25.26 20.33 16.43
CA LEU A 703 -24.67 21.11 15.32
C LEU A 703 -23.64 22.14 15.81
N ALA A 704 -23.83 22.73 16.99
CA ALA A 704 -22.85 23.65 17.57
C ALA A 704 -21.54 22.92 17.93
N VAL A 705 -21.63 21.76 18.58
CA VAL A 705 -20.47 20.93 18.92
C VAL A 705 -19.74 20.43 17.66
N GLU A 706 -20.47 19.99 16.64
CA GLU A 706 -19.89 19.57 15.36
C GLU A 706 -19.14 20.72 14.67
N ARG A 707 -19.70 21.94 14.68
CA ARG A 707 -19.02 23.14 14.15
C ARG A 707 -17.77 23.47 14.93
N GLU A 708 -17.77 23.32 16.26
CA GLU A 708 -16.56 23.52 17.07
C GLU A 708 -15.47 22.50 16.73
N ARG A 709 -15.85 21.22 16.55
CA ARG A 709 -14.94 20.16 16.09
C ARG A 709 -14.36 20.47 14.70
N GLU A 710 -15.19 20.91 13.77
CA GLU A 710 -14.74 21.33 12.43
C GLU A 710 -13.82 22.55 12.49
N MET A 711 -14.11 23.53 13.34
CA MET A 711 -13.24 24.70 13.55
C MET A 711 -11.89 24.29 14.14
N TRP A 712 -11.87 23.35 15.09
CA TRP A 712 -10.62 22.78 15.61
C TRP A 712 -9.79 22.14 14.50
N ASN A 713 -10.39 21.23 13.73
CA ASN A 713 -9.70 20.55 12.64
C ASN A 713 -9.22 21.54 11.56
N ARG A 714 -10.00 22.57 11.26
CA ARG A 714 -9.60 23.66 10.35
C ARG A 714 -8.37 24.40 10.86
N ARG A 715 -8.32 24.75 12.15
CA ARG A 715 -7.15 25.44 12.75
C ARG A 715 -5.91 24.55 12.71
N VAL A 716 -6.02 23.29 13.13
CA VAL A 716 -4.90 22.35 13.08
C VAL A 716 -4.37 22.21 11.64
N ASN A 717 -5.27 22.05 10.67
CA ASN A 717 -4.90 21.95 9.25
C ASN A 717 -4.27 23.24 8.72
N ALA A 718 -4.83 24.40 9.04
CA ALA A 718 -4.28 25.70 8.63
C ALA A 718 -2.87 25.93 9.19
N VAL A 719 -2.65 25.59 10.47
CA VAL A 719 -1.32 25.63 11.09
C VAL A 719 -0.37 24.65 10.40
N LEU A 720 -0.79 23.40 10.14
CA LEU A 720 0.02 22.41 9.44
C LEU A 720 0.45 22.91 8.04
N LYS A 721 -0.46 23.50 7.28
CA LYS A 721 -0.17 24.01 5.93
C LYS A 721 0.86 25.14 5.94
N ILE A 722 0.72 26.12 6.85
CA ILE A 722 1.74 27.16 7.02
C ILE A 722 3.04 26.55 7.53
N TYR A 723 2.99 25.61 8.48
CA TYR A 723 4.17 24.92 9.00
C TYR A 723 4.97 24.23 7.88
N VAL A 724 4.30 23.52 6.97
CA VAL A 724 4.92 22.87 5.81
C VAL A 724 5.45 23.88 4.81
N ARG A 725 4.75 24.99 4.59
CA ARG A 725 5.22 26.08 3.71
C ARG A 725 6.52 26.70 4.22
N GLU A 726 6.61 26.95 5.53
CA GLU A 726 7.76 27.61 6.16
C GLU A 726 8.95 26.67 6.37
N TYR A 727 8.70 25.43 6.84
CA TYR A 727 9.75 24.50 7.22
C TYR A 727 10.03 23.41 6.18
N GLY A 728 9.14 23.25 5.21
CA GLY A 728 9.20 22.28 4.13
C GLY A 728 8.46 20.99 4.44
N LEU A 729 8.06 20.26 3.40
CA LEU A 729 7.37 18.97 3.47
C LEU A 729 8.36 17.81 3.69
N GLY A 730 8.11 16.94 4.65
CA GLY A 730 8.83 15.68 4.86
C GLY A 730 9.46 15.55 6.24
N ARG A 731 10.21 14.46 6.45
CA ARG A 731 10.88 14.14 7.72
C ARG A 731 12.34 14.62 7.74
N LEU A 732 12.94 14.64 8.93
CA LEU A 732 14.35 14.98 9.14
C LEU A 732 15.16 13.73 9.47
N VAL A 733 15.20 12.76 8.55
CA VAL A 733 16.08 11.58 8.64
C VAL A 733 17.34 11.80 7.81
N GLY A 734 17.16 12.31 6.59
CA GLY A 734 18.22 12.75 5.69
C GLY A 734 18.36 14.27 5.65
N PRO A 735 19.48 14.79 5.10
CA PRO A 735 19.75 16.22 5.02
C PRO A 735 18.74 16.95 4.13
N ARG A 736 18.48 18.24 4.40
CA ARG A 736 17.56 19.07 3.61
C ARG A 736 18.13 19.31 2.21
N PRO A 737 17.39 19.02 1.13
CA PRO A 737 17.83 19.30 -0.23
C PRO A 737 17.44 20.69 -0.72
N ASN A 738 17.02 21.61 0.18
CA ASN A 738 16.52 22.95 -0.13
C ASN A 738 17.39 23.78 -1.09
N TRP A 739 18.71 23.59 -1.09
CA TRP A 739 19.67 24.29 -1.95
C TRP A 739 20.55 23.35 -2.78
N SER A 740 20.21 22.07 -2.85
CA SER A 740 21.11 21.06 -3.42
C SER A 740 21.45 21.31 -4.89
N GLY A 741 20.51 21.80 -5.70
CA GLY A 741 20.77 22.20 -7.09
C GLY A 741 21.64 23.45 -7.27
N VAL A 742 22.02 24.12 -6.19
CA VAL A 742 22.94 25.29 -6.23
C VAL A 742 24.38 24.86 -5.95
N TYR A 743 24.59 23.92 -5.04
CA TYR A 743 25.94 23.48 -4.63
C TYR A 743 26.33 22.09 -5.17
N ARG A 744 25.42 21.38 -5.86
CA ARG A 744 25.71 20.16 -6.61
C ARG A 744 25.31 20.35 -8.06
N ASP A 745 26.13 19.85 -8.97
CA ASP A 745 25.77 19.80 -10.38
C ASP A 745 24.72 18.70 -10.67
N ASP A 746 24.07 18.82 -11.82
CA ASP A 746 23.01 17.90 -12.26
C ASP A 746 23.51 16.44 -12.33
N ALA A 747 24.77 16.25 -12.71
CA ALA A 747 25.38 14.92 -12.84
C ALA A 747 25.48 14.25 -11.45
N TRP A 748 25.96 14.98 -10.46
CA TRP A 748 26.06 14.50 -9.08
C TRP A 748 24.67 14.16 -8.53
N LEU A 749 23.68 15.05 -8.70
CA LEU A 749 22.30 14.82 -8.23
C LEU A 749 21.68 13.58 -8.90
N TYR A 750 21.79 13.49 -10.22
CA TYR A 750 21.27 12.35 -10.97
C TYR A 750 21.91 11.03 -10.52
N HIS A 751 23.23 10.99 -10.40
CA HIS A 751 23.95 9.79 -9.96
C HIS A 751 23.70 9.47 -8.48
N HIS A 752 23.43 10.48 -7.65
CA HIS A 752 23.04 10.29 -6.25
C HIS A 752 21.70 9.57 -6.14
N PHE A 753 20.70 9.94 -6.94
CA PHE A 753 19.43 9.20 -6.97
C PHE A 753 19.59 7.78 -7.51
N LEU A 754 20.38 7.62 -8.57
CA LEU A 754 20.56 6.33 -9.25
C LEU A 754 21.31 5.32 -8.37
N ASN A 755 22.37 5.75 -7.69
CA ASN A 755 23.17 4.92 -6.82
C ASN A 755 23.80 5.75 -5.68
N PRO A 756 23.05 6.02 -4.60
CA PRO A 756 23.51 6.89 -3.52
C PRO A 756 24.75 6.34 -2.82
N GLY A 757 24.85 5.01 -2.68
CA GLY A 757 25.98 4.33 -2.04
C GLY A 757 27.30 4.47 -2.80
N ALA A 758 27.26 4.73 -4.11
CA ALA A 758 28.45 4.98 -4.92
C ALA A 758 29.05 6.38 -4.69
N LEU A 759 28.23 7.36 -4.31
CA LEU A 759 28.68 8.74 -4.06
C LEU A 759 28.85 9.05 -2.57
N VAL A 760 28.06 8.41 -1.72
CA VAL A 760 28.07 8.58 -0.26
C VAL A 760 28.23 7.21 0.38
N ALA A 761 29.43 6.96 0.91
CA ALA A 761 29.75 5.69 1.55
C ALA A 761 28.81 5.42 2.73
N LYS A 762 28.27 4.20 2.79
CA LYS A 762 27.29 3.77 3.81
C LYS A 762 26.03 4.66 3.85
N SER A 763 25.64 5.26 2.72
CA SER A 763 24.37 5.96 2.62
C SER A 763 23.22 5.04 3.01
N ILE A 764 22.35 5.51 3.91
CA ILE A 764 21.09 4.83 4.24
C ILE A 764 20.00 5.09 3.20
N MET A 765 20.24 6.03 2.27
CA MET A 765 19.30 6.31 1.19
C MET A 765 19.15 5.07 0.31
N PRO A 766 17.93 4.53 0.15
CA PRO A 766 17.72 3.34 -0.66
C PRO A 766 17.85 3.67 -2.15
N VAL A 767 18.12 2.63 -2.95
CA VAL A 767 18.00 2.74 -4.41
C VAL A 767 16.52 2.74 -4.76
N LEU A 768 16.02 3.88 -5.23
CA LEU A 768 14.63 3.99 -5.67
C LEU A 768 14.47 3.29 -7.03
N PRO A 769 13.47 2.41 -7.22
CA PRO A 769 13.24 1.67 -8.46
C PRO A 769 12.59 2.55 -9.54
N PHE A 770 13.05 3.79 -9.68
CA PHE A 770 12.49 4.72 -10.65
C PHE A 770 13.07 4.54 -12.04
N ASP A 771 12.26 4.91 -13.02
CA ASP A 771 12.76 5.17 -14.35
C ASP A 771 13.66 6.42 -14.38
N LYS A 772 14.62 6.45 -15.31
CA LYS A 772 15.56 7.57 -15.50
C LYS A 772 14.86 8.92 -15.66
N THR A 773 13.70 8.94 -16.31
CA THR A 773 12.89 10.15 -16.49
C THR A 773 12.50 10.82 -15.17
N LYS A 774 12.23 10.04 -14.12
CA LYS A 774 11.95 10.58 -12.78
C LYS A 774 13.20 11.16 -12.13
N PHE A 775 14.36 10.52 -12.27
CA PHE A 775 15.62 11.07 -11.77
C PHE A 775 15.95 12.42 -12.42
N HIS A 776 15.78 12.54 -13.75
CA HIS A 776 15.94 13.83 -14.42
C HIS A 776 14.95 14.89 -13.93
N THR A 777 13.69 14.50 -13.71
CA THR A 777 12.63 15.37 -13.19
C THR A 777 12.96 15.89 -11.78
N LEU A 778 13.41 15.00 -10.89
CA LEU A 778 13.82 15.36 -9.52
C LEU A 778 15.07 16.23 -9.50
N THR A 779 16.07 15.93 -10.34
CA THR A 779 17.26 16.78 -10.50
C THR A 779 16.88 18.19 -10.93
N TRP A 780 16.05 18.32 -11.97
CA TRP A 780 15.56 19.62 -12.43
C TRP A 780 14.76 20.36 -11.35
N MET A 781 13.89 19.66 -10.62
CA MET A 781 13.12 20.22 -9.52
C MET A 781 14.04 20.83 -8.45
N LEU A 782 15.10 20.12 -8.04
CA LEU A 782 16.05 20.61 -7.04
C LEU A 782 16.86 21.82 -7.51
N ASP A 783 17.12 21.92 -8.81
CA ASP A 783 17.75 23.10 -9.42
C ASP A 783 16.81 24.32 -9.39
N VAL A 784 15.53 24.14 -9.78
CA VAL A 784 14.51 25.21 -9.72
C VAL A 784 14.27 25.67 -8.27
N ILE A 785 14.04 24.73 -7.36
CA ILE A 785 13.78 25.03 -5.95
C ILE A 785 15.02 25.65 -5.29
N GLY A 786 16.22 25.13 -5.57
CA GLY A 786 17.46 25.66 -5.02
C GLY A 786 17.70 27.12 -5.40
N ARG A 787 17.48 27.48 -6.67
CA ARG A 787 17.57 28.88 -7.11
C ARG A 787 16.52 29.77 -6.44
N ARG A 788 15.26 29.32 -6.41
CA ARG A 788 14.16 30.06 -5.76
C ARG A 788 14.45 30.31 -4.28
N ASN A 789 14.87 29.28 -3.55
CA ASN A 789 15.19 29.38 -2.13
C ASN A 789 16.41 30.28 -1.86
N THR A 790 17.41 30.26 -2.76
CA THR A 790 18.58 31.16 -2.68
C THR A 790 18.18 32.61 -2.88
N GLU A 791 17.33 32.89 -3.88
CA GLU A 791 16.86 34.25 -4.15
C GLU A 791 16.04 34.80 -2.99
N ASN A 792 15.12 33.98 -2.44
CA ASN A 792 14.32 34.36 -1.27
C ASN A 792 15.19 34.64 -0.04
N LEU A 793 16.19 33.78 0.21
CA LEU A 793 17.12 33.96 1.32
C LEU A 793 17.95 35.24 1.17
N ARG A 794 18.41 35.56 -0.05
CA ARG A 794 19.12 36.81 -0.35
C ARG A 794 18.27 38.04 -0.05
N LYS A 795 17.03 38.07 -0.57
CA LYS A 795 16.08 39.18 -0.30
C LYS A 795 15.85 39.36 1.19
N ARG A 796 15.73 38.26 1.94
CA ARG A 796 15.57 38.30 3.39
C ARG A 796 16.79 38.93 4.06
N TRP A 797 18.01 38.46 3.77
CA TRP A 797 19.25 39.02 4.34
C TRP A 797 19.52 40.46 3.92
N GLU A 798 19.13 40.88 2.72
CA GLU A 798 19.21 42.27 2.28
C GLU A 798 18.29 43.18 3.11
N SER A 799 17.12 42.66 3.52
CA SER A 799 16.12 43.41 4.28
C SER A 799 16.30 43.37 5.80
N GLU A 800 16.79 42.26 6.36
CA GLU A 800 16.92 42.01 7.81
C GLU A 800 18.36 42.13 8.31
N GLY A 801 19.34 42.10 7.41
CA GLY A 801 20.76 41.97 7.72
C GLY A 801 21.20 40.50 7.83
N PHE A 802 22.49 40.25 7.57
CA PHE A 802 23.07 38.91 7.70
C PHE A 802 23.28 38.54 9.17
N SER A 803 22.80 37.37 9.57
CA SER A 803 23.00 36.79 10.90
C SER A 803 23.80 35.49 10.81
N PRO A 804 25.04 35.44 11.34
CA PRO A 804 25.84 34.21 11.35
C PRO A 804 25.16 33.04 12.07
N SER A 805 24.42 33.32 13.15
CA SER A 805 23.67 32.29 13.89
C SER A 805 22.55 31.71 13.02
N ALA A 806 21.78 32.57 12.35
CA ALA A 806 20.70 32.10 11.47
C ALA A 806 21.26 31.30 10.29
N ALA A 807 22.39 31.72 9.72
CA ALA A 807 23.07 30.98 8.66
C ALA A 807 23.57 29.60 9.14
N TYR A 808 24.10 29.51 10.36
CA TYR A 808 24.48 28.24 10.99
C TYR A 808 23.27 27.32 11.18
N ASP A 809 22.18 27.83 11.74
CA ASP A 809 20.96 27.04 11.95
C ASP A 809 20.37 26.52 10.64
N LEU A 810 20.45 27.32 9.57
CA LEU A 810 19.92 26.98 8.27
C LEU A 810 20.75 25.91 7.52
N HIS A 811 22.08 25.99 7.61
CA HIS A 811 22.97 25.18 6.76
C HIS A 811 23.72 24.08 7.52
N CYS A 812 24.00 24.28 8.81
CA CYS A 812 24.93 23.45 9.59
C CYS A 812 24.23 22.66 10.69
N ALA A 813 23.24 23.25 11.38
CA ALA A 813 22.64 22.67 12.58
C ALA A 813 21.90 21.34 12.35
N GLN A 814 21.46 21.05 11.12
CA GLN A 814 20.88 19.74 10.81
C GLN A 814 21.83 18.57 11.15
N CYS A 815 23.14 18.75 10.88
CA CYS A 815 24.16 17.72 11.11
C CYS A 815 24.97 18.00 12.38
N HIS A 816 25.25 19.26 12.70
CA HIS A 816 26.08 19.63 13.85
C HIS A 816 25.29 20.01 15.10
N GLY A 817 23.97 20.12 14.98
CA GLY A 817 23.02 20.38 16.05
C GLY A 817 22.81 21.84 16.35
N TYR A 818 21.60 22.16 16.79
CA TYR A 818 21.23 23.52 17.19
C TYR A 818 22.01 23.95 18.43
N GLY A 819 22.51 25.20 18.42
CA GLY A 819 23.45 25.67 19.44
C GLY A 819 24.76 24.87 19.49
N MET A 820 25.16 24.24 18.37
CA MET A 820 26.37 23.42 18.21
C MET A 820 26.40 22.13 19.05
N ARG A 821 25.26 21.70 19.61
CA ARG A 821 25.14 20.49 20.41
C ARG A 821 24.78 19.30 19.52
N LEU A 822 25.72 18.38 19.30
CA LEU A 822 25.50 17.22 18.43
C LEU A 822 24.26 16.37 18.83
N SER A 823 23.91 16.29 20.12
CA SER A 823 22.69 15.62 20.58
C SER A 823 21.38 16.28 20.12
N MET A 824 21.46 17.51 19.62
CA MET A 824 20.34 18.28 19.06
C MET A 824 20.38 18.29 17.52
N ALA A 825 21.24 17.48 16.89
CA ALA A 825 21.33 17.34 15.45
C ALA A 825 20.33 16.29 14.95
N PRO A 826 19.27 16.68 14.22
CA PRO A 826 18.21 15.75 13.84
C PRO A 826 18.68 14.62 12.91
N VAL A 827 19.72 14.82 12.09
CA VAL A 827 20.19 13.80 11.14
C VAL A 827 21.51 13.14 11.52
N ALA A 828 22.19 13.58 12.59
CA ALA A 828 23.54 13.12 12.91
C ALA A 828 23.65 11.62 13.20
N GLU A 829 22.57 11.03 13.73
CA GLU A 829 22.49 9.60 14.03
C GLU A 829 22.42 8.71 12.76
N TRP A 830 22.04 9.29 11.62
CA TRP A 830 21.78 8.58 10.37
C TRP A 830 22.86 8.76 9.29
N ILE A 831 23.80 9.68 9.51
CA ILE A 831 24.80 10.05 8.51
C ILE A 831 26.18 9.51 8.87
N TYR A 832 26.89 9.01 7.85
CA TYR A 832 28.24 8.50 7.98
C TYR A 832 29.22 9.29 7.10
N PRO A 833 30.41 9.67 7.61
CA PRO A 833 30.81 9.56 9.02
C PRO A 833 29.98 10.48 9.93
N VAL A 834 29.84 10.08 11.21
CA VAL A 834 29.11 10.88 12.20
C VAL A 834 29.74 12.28 12.29
N PRO A 835 28.94 13.36 12.29
CA PRO A 835 29.46 14.72 12.34
C PRO A 835 30.26 14.96 13.62
N LYS A 836 31.33 15.75 13.49
CA LYS A 836 32.17 16.09 14.63
C LYS A 836 31.43 17.00 15.61
N ASN A 837 31.60 16.75 16.91
CA ASN A 837 31.04 17.58 17.96
C ASN A 837 31.84 18.89 18.08
N LEU A 838 31.23 20.00 17.67
CA LEU A 838 31.88 21.32 17.63
C LEU A 838 32.09 21.94 19.03
N LEU A 839 31.47 21.39 20.07
CA LEU A 839 31.64 21.81 21.46
C LEU A 839 32.66 20.94 22.23
N SER A 840 33.23 19.90 21.61
CA SER A 840 34.24 19.06 22.26
C SER A 840 35.56 19.82 22.41
N PRO A 841 36.06 20.05 23.64
CA PRO A 841 37.33 20.73 23.84
C PRO A 841 38.50 19.98 23.20
N ASP A 842 38.48 18.64 23.27
CA ASP A 842 39.51 17.78 22.67
C ASP A 842 39.57 17.94 21.15
N TYR A 843 38.41 18.05 20.49
CA TYR A 843 38.35 18.29 19.06
C TYR A 843 38.87 19.68 18.69
N LEU A 844 38.46 20.72 19.42
CA LEU A 844 38.91 22.09 19.17
C LEU A 844 40.43 22.25 19.40
N LEU A 845 40.99 21.56 20.40
CA LEU A 845 42.44 21.52 20.66
C LEU A 845 43.23 20.84 19.54
N GLN A 846 42.64 19.87 18.84
CA GLN A 846 43.26 19.21 17.69
C GLN A 846 43.20 20.05 16.41
N LEU A 847 42.26 21.00 16.28
CA LEU A 847 42.21 21.93 15.14
C LEU A 847 43.25 23.06 15.23
N GLY A 848 43.71 23.38 16.45
CA GLY A 848 44.73 24.40 16.71
C GLY A 848 46.17 23.89 16.68
N ARG A 849 46.39 22.60 16.41
CA ARG A 849 47.69 21.97 16.14
C ARG A 849 47.78 21.65 14.66
#